data_AF-A0A4U0UPS8-F1
#
_entry.id   AF-A0A4U0UPS8-F1
#
_cell.length_a   1.000
_cell.length_b   1.000
_cell.length_c   1.000
_cell.angle_alpha   90.00
_cell.angle_beta   90.00
_cell.angle_gamma   90.00
#
_symmetry.space_group_name_H-M   'P 1'
#
loop_
_entity.id
_entity.type
_entity.pdbx_description
1 polymer ?
#
loop_
_entity_poly.entity_id
_entity_poly.type
_entity_poly.pdbx_seq_one_letter_code
_entity_poly.pdbx_strand_id
1 'polypeptide(L)'
;MSCSKLSFLFESAATTETIGRHSFIGADPRKTLISGSSHGYEADPLPRLDEELSQYRIASIPSLRLPPMTGGAIGYVGYDCVKYFEPKTKRPLKDVLGVPESLFMLFDTIVAVDHFFQKVMVITYLHVPPKDEPEGALGKAYDSCKKTIADMLRTLKDPHLPLPPQGPIKLDQEYTSNIGRPGYEAHVNRLKGHIVAGDIIQAVPSQRIARPTSLHSFNIYRHLRTVNPSPYLFYLDCEDFQIVGASPELLVKADQDTGRVINHPIAGTVTRGTTPEEDQRLADTLRASLKDRAEHVMLVDLARNDVNRVCDPLTTRVDQLMVVQRFSHVQHLVSEVSGVLRKGKTRFDAFRSIFPAGTVSGAPKVRAMELIAELEGEKRGVYAGAVGYFGYNTVDSSTGEETEGAMDTCIALRTMLVKEGVAYLQAGGGIVFDSDPGEEYEETMNKAAANMRCIEQAERLHWEEQQAGGKLGTEEMVGMQNGVEERNGKHLEARCVALDYPFYSPITAPTSTPRSSRRSPPHTVASPKTSSSSSSPTSLLPAVLALFDISSAQLPSLGNKDSVHDGDDKDKMAKDDKPAADPRMMSVTPRIRYNTIGGVNGPLVILENVKFPRFNEIVSLTLPDGTERSGQVLEARGSRAVVQVFEGTSGIDVKKTKVEFTGHSLKLGVSEDMLGRIFDGSGRAIDKGPKVLAEDYLDINGSPINPYARLYPEEMISTGISAIDTMNSIARGQKIPIFSAAGLPHNEIAAQICRQSGLVQLQKEQQDGVNKGVHDDHDDNFSIVFGAMGVNLETSRFFTRDFEENGSMERVTLFLNLANDPTIERIITPRLALTTAEYYAYQLEKHVLVILTDMTSYCDALREVSAAREEVPGRRGYPGYMYTDLSTIYERAGRVEGRNGSITQIPILTMPNDDITHPIPDLTGYITEGQIFVDRQLHNKGVYPPINVLPSLSRLMKSAIGEGHTRADHSDVSNQLYAKYAIGRDAASMKAVVGEDALSDEDKLSLEFLERFEKGYIAQGAYEKRSIYDGLDQAWELLRIYPKELLNRIPKKVLDKYYQRQGKKPESKDTKDGEEQGNGEAATNGEQNGEQNGGGEESLI
;
A
#
# COMPACT_ATOMS: atom_id res chain seq x y z
N MET A 1 24.68 -12.89 -20.33
CA MET A 1 24.13 -14.18 -19.91
C MET A 1 25.25 -15.07 -19.44
N SER A 2 25.27 -15.47 -18.18
CA SER A 2 26.20 -16.50 -17.74
C SER A 2 25.70 -17.84 -18.31
N CYS A 3 26.58 -18.62 -18.94
CA CYS A 3 26.28 -19.98 -19.39
C CYS A 3 26.29 -20.99 -18.24
N SER A 4 26.20 -20.52 -16.99
CA SER A 4 26.21 -21.38 -15.80
C SER A 4 25.04 -22.34 -15.85
N LYS A 5 25.34 -23.63 -15.65
CA LYS A 5 24.35 -24.67 -15.40
C LYS A 5 23.96 -24.79 -13.92
N LEU A 6 24.55 -23.96 -13.06
CA LEU A 6 24.22 -23.85 -11.64
C LEU A 6 23.69 -22.44 -11.38
N SER A 7 22.39 -22.33 -11.20
CA SER A 7 21.71 -21.04 -11.03
C SER A 7 20.39 -21.18 -10.26
N PHE A 8 19.88 -20.07 -9.74
CA PHE A 8 18.57 -20.03 -9.14
C PHE A 8 17.84 -18.72 -9.46
N LEU A 9 16.52 -18.81 -9.42
CA LEU A 9 15.58 -17.71 -9.47
C LEU A 9 14.50 -17.95 -8.43
N PHE A 10 14.44 -17.09 -7.42
CA PHE A 10 13.39 -17.05 -6.41
C PHE A 10 12.52 -15.82 -6.63
N GLU A 11 11.23 -16.06 -6.83
CA GLU A 11 10.21 -15.04 -6.98
C GLU A 11 9.13 -15.27 -5.93
N SER A 12 8.39 -14.21 -5.59
CA SER A 12 7.25 -14.31 -4.70
C SER A 12 6.08 -13.60 -5.38
N ALA A 13 4.98 -14.33 -5.60
CA ALA A 13 3.82 -13.75 -6.24
C ALA A 13 3.17 -12.71 -5.31
N ALA A 14 2.68 -11.61 -5.88
CA ALA A 14 1.82 -10.70 -5.15
C ALA A 14 0.52 -11.43 -4.80
N THR A 15 0.34 -11.77 -3.53
CA THR A 15 -0.99 -12.15 -3.03
C THR A 15 -1.85 -10.89 -2.96
N THR A 16 -3.17 -11.06 -2.95
CA THR A 16 -4.14 -9.94 -2.86
C THR A 16 -3.93 -9.03 -1.65
N GLU A 17 -3.20 -9.48 -0.64
CA GLU A 17 -2.97 -8.78 0.63
C GLU A 17 -1.47 -8.48 0.92
N THR A 18 -0.53 -9.27 0.40
CA THR A 18 0.92 -9.02 0.55
C THR A 18 1.68 -9.19 -0.77
N ILE A 19 2.39 -8.14 -1.19
CA ILE A 19 3.30 -8.21 -2.33
C ILE A 19 4.59 -8.90 -1.87
N GLY A 20 4.99 -9.97 -2.56
CA GLY A 20 6.35 -10.50 -2.48
C GLY A 20 7.35 -9.40 -2.83
N ARG A 21 7.93 -8.75 -1.82
CA ARG A 21 8.70 -7.51 -2.02
C ARG A 21 9.97 -7.72 -2.86
N HIS A 22 10.62 -8.87 -2.73
CA HIS A 22 11.90 -9.13 -3.37
C HIS A 22 11.84 -10.35 -4.30
N SER A 23 12.59 -10.29 -5.40
CA SER A 23 12.99 -11.47 -6.17
C SER A 23 14.51 -11.57 -6.20
N PHE A 24 15.03 -12.79 -6.14
CA PHE A 24 16.45 -13.04 -6.03
C PHE A 24 16.95 -13.95 -7.16
N ILE A 25 18.10 -13.59 -7.70
CA ILE A 25 18.71 -14.27 -8.85
C ILE A 25 20.19 -14.50 -8.54
N GLY A 26 20.69 -15.68 -8.84
CA GLY A 26 22.12 -15.98 -8.76
C GLY A 26 22.55 -17.03 -9.78
N ALA A 27 23.79 -16.90 -10.26
CA ALA A 27 24.44 -17.81 -11.19
C ALA A 27 25.93 -17.91 -10.83
N ASP A 28 26.57 -19.01 -11.24
CA ASP A 28 27.98 -19.32 -10.96
C ASP A 28 28.30 -19.34 -9.44
N PRO A 29 27.80 -20.33 -8.67
CA PRO A 29 28.14 -20.43 -7.26
C PRO A 29 29.64 -20.69 -7.07
N ARG A 30 30.19 -20.15 -5.98
CA ARG A 30 31.60 -20.36 -5.58
C ARG A 30 31.88 -21.84 -5.28
N LYS A 31 30.91 -22.53 -4.68
CA LYS A 31 31.03 -23.90 -4.21
C LYS A 31 29.67 -24.57 -4.15
N THR A 32 29.66 -25.88 -4.35
CA THR A 32 28.48 -26.73 -4.13
C THR A 32 28.74 -27.74 -3.02
N LEU A 33 27.73 -27.98 -2.19
CA LEU A 33 27.72 -29.01 -1.15
C LEU A 33 26.61 -30.00 -1.47
N ILE A 34 26.99 -31.26 -1.69
CA ILE A 34 26.09 -32.32 -2.14
C ILE A 34 26.11 -33.45 -1.11
N SER A 35 24.94 -34.00 -0.79
CA SER A 35 24.79 -35.19 0.06
C SER A 35 23.98 -36.28 -0.64
N GLY A 36 24.17 -37.53 -0.20
CA GLY A 36 23.49 -38.72 -0.70
C GLY A 36 24.45 -39.88 -0.93
N SER A 37 23.92 -41.09 -0.83
CA SER A 37 24.68 -42.35 -0.99
C SER A 37 25.40 -42.46 -2.33
N SER A 38 24.79 -41.96 -3.41
CA SER A 38 25.36 -41.92 -4.77
C SER A 38 26.35 -40.77 -5.00
N HIS A 39 26.49 -39.85 -4.04
CA HIS A 39 27.26 -38.61 -4.19
C HIS A 39 28.38 -38.48 -3.12
N GLY A 40 28.71 -39.57 -2.43
CA GLY A 40 29.90 -39.69 -1.59
C GLY A 40 29.79 -39.16 -0.15
N TYR A 41 28.65 -38.59 0.25
CA TYR A 41 28.43 -38.09 1.62
C TYR A 41 27.05 -38.49 2.13
N GLU A 42 26.96 -39.61 2.86
CA GLU A 42 25.72 -40.15 3.42
C GLU A 42 25.59 -39.84 4.92
N ALA A 43 25.39 -38.57 5.24
CA ALA A 43 25.18 -38.09 6.61
C ALA A 43 24.28 -36.85 6.60
N ASP A 44 23.92 -36.35 7.79
CA ASP A 44 23.23 -35.07 7.95
C ASP A 44 23.97 -33.97 7.15
N PRO A 45 23.30 -33.28 6.21
CA PRO A 45 23.94 -32.24 5.41
C PRO A 45 24.15 -30.92 6.16
N LEU A 46 23.40 -30.66 7.22
CA LEU A 46 23.39 -29.37 7.91
C LEU A 46 24.68 -29.05 8.68
N PRO A 47 25.37 -29.98 9.37
CA PRO A 47 26.65 -29.69 10.03
C PRO A 47 27.73 -29.24 9.05
N ARG A 48 27.79 -29.87 7.86
CA ARG A 48 28.75 -29.49 6.82
C ARG A 48 28.42 -28.14 6.21
N LEU A 49 27.13 -27.83 6.08
CA LEU A 49 26.67 -26.51 5.65
C LEU A 49 27.03 -25.43 6.68
N ASP A 50 26.82 -25.70 7.97
CA ASP A 50 27.18 -24.81 9.06
C ASP A 50 28.70 -24.58 9.14
N GLU A 51 29.50 -25.64 9.01
CA GLU A 51 30.97 -25.56 8.94
C GLU A 51 31.44 -24.69 7.75
N GLU A 52 30.78 -24.77 6.60
CA GLU A 52 31.15 -23.94 5.45
C GLU A 52 30.70 -22.47 5.60
N LEU A 53 29.50 -22.23 6.15
CA LEU A 53 29.00 -20.87 6.36
C LEU A 53 29.75 -20.14 7.48
N SER A 54 30.12 -20.83 8.55
CA SER A 54 30.84 -20.28 9.71
C SER A 54 32.30 -19.89 9.41
N GLN A 55 32.86 -20.29 8.27
CA GLN A 55 34.16 -19.78 7.80
C GLN A 55 34.13 -18.28 7.51
N TYR A 56 32.94 -17.71 7.28
CA TYR A 56 32.77 -16.31 6.90
C TYR A 56 31.68 -15.64 7.75
N ARG A 57 31.88 -14.35 8.00
CA ARG A 57 30.89 -13.49 8.68
C ARG A 57 30.83 -12.14 7.99
N ILE A 58 29.65 -11.55 7.98
CA ILE A 58 29.38 -10.29 7.29
C ILE A 58 29.41 -9.14 8.30
N ALA A 59 30.06 -8.03 7.97
CA ALA A 59 29.98 -6.82 8.77
C ALA A 59 28.61 -6.14 8.58
N SER A 60 27.87 -5.95 9.68
CA SER A 60 26.64 -5.15 9.66
C SER A 60 26.98 -3.66 9.70
N ILE A 61 26.45 -2.91 8.72
CA ILE A 61 26.62 -1.46 8.58
C ILE A 61 25.24 -0.81 8.76
N PRO A 62 24.96 -0.16 9.92
CA PRO A 62 23.63 0.36 10.23
C PRO A 62 23.04 1.33 9.19
N SER A 63 23.89 2.05 8.45
CA SER A 63 23.47 2.98 7.41
C SER A 63 23.04 2.30 6.10
N LEU A 64 23.33 1.01 5.92
CA LEU A 64 23.07 0.27 4.69
C LEU A 64 21.86 -0.66 4.88
N ARG A 65 20.74 -0.34 4.22
CA ARG A 65 19.56 -1.20 4.18
C ARG A 65 19.64 -2.16 3.00
N LEU A 66 19.91 -3.43 3.29
CA LEU A 66 19.96 -4.51 2.31
C LEU A 66 18.69 -5.39 2.40
N PRO A 67 18.35 -6.12 1.32
CA PRO A 67 17.27 -7.11 1.37
C PRO A 67 17.61 -8.26 2.34
N PRO A 68 16.62 -9.06 2.80
CA PRO A 68 16.84 -10.14 3.76
C PRO A 68 17.87 -11.18 3.32
N MET A 69 17.96 -11.45 2.01
CA MET A 69 18.98 -12.30 1.44
C MET A 69 20.01 -11.45 0.70
N THR A 70 21.25 -11.49 1.16
CA THR A 70 22.41 -10.77 0.59
C THR A 70 23.42 -11.73 -0.04
N GLY A 71 23.26 -13.03 0.20
CA GLY A 71 24.03 -14.15 -0.33
C GLY A 71 24.05 -15.29 0.69
N GLY A 72 24.84 -16.33 0.46
CA GLY A 72 24.87 -17.52 1.31
C GLY A 72 24.60 -18.81 0.54
N ALA A 73 24.06 -19.81 1.22
CA ALA A 73 23.76 -21.10 0.61
C ALA A 73 22.30 -21.15 0.15
N ILE A 74 22.09 -21.41 -1.13
CA ILE A 74 20.77 -21.59 -1.76
C ILE A 74 20.66 -23.02 -2.25
N GLY A 75 19.52 -23.68 -2.00
CA GLY A 75 19.38 -25.06 -2.41
C GLY A 75 18.16 -25.77 -1.86
N TYR A 76 18.27 -27.09 -1.76
CA TYR A 76 17.22 -27.94 -1.25
C TYR A 76 17.74 -29.04 -0.32
N VAL A 77 16.85 -29.50 0.57
CA VAL A 77 17.00 -30.70 1.40
C VAL A 77 15.83 -31.63 1.06
N GLY A 78 16.13 -32.79 0.51
CA GLY A 78 15.12 -33.78 0.14
C GLY A 78 14.46 -34.41 1.37
N TYR A 79 13.22 -34.89 1.20
CA TYR A 79 12.44 -35.53 2.26
C TYR A 79 13.19 -36.68 2.93
N ASP A 80 13.95 -37.45 2.15
CA ASP A 80 14.69 -38.63 2.62
C ASP A 80 15.82 -38.30 3.62
N CYS A 81 16.20 -37.02 3.78
CA CYS A 81 17.11 -36.58 4.84
C CYS A 81 16.52 -36.77 6.25
N VAL A 82 15.20 -37.00 6.37
CA VAL A 82 14.54 -37.26 7.67
C VAL A 82 15.15 -38.44 8.42
N LYS A 83 15.72 -39.43 7.70
CA LYS A 83 16.42 -40.57 8.31
C LYS A 83 17.63 -40.17 9.16
N TYR A 84 18.20 -38.98 8.94
CA TYR A 84 19.30 -38.44 9.75
C TYR A 84 18.79 -37.68 10.98
N PHE A 85 17.66 -36.97 10.85
CA PHE A 85 17.08 -36.17 11.93
C PHE A 85 16.28 -37.03 12.91
N GLU A 86 15.58 -38.04 12.40
CA GLU A 86 14.79 -39.01 13.17
C GLU A 86 15.18 -40.44 12.76
N PRO A 87 16.29 -41.00 13.30
CA PRO A 87 16.88 -42.28 12.85
C PRO A 87 15.94 -43.49 12.86
N LYS A 88 14.86 -43.47 13.66
CA LYS A 88 13.85 -44.53 13.69
C LYS A 88 13.13 -44.71 12.34
N THR A 89 13.05 -43.66 11.54
CA THR A 89 12.40 -43.67 10.22
C THR A 89 13.22 -44.37 9.13
N LYS A 90 14.48 -44.74 9.41
CA LYS A 90 15.36 -45.34 8.40
C LYS A 90 14.76 -46.65 7.88
N ARG A 91 14.55 -46.72 6.57
CA ARG A 91 14.06 -47.90 5.84
C ARG A 91 14.82 -48.06 4.50
N PRO A 92 14.94 -49.27 3.95
CA PRO A 92 15.51 -49.47 2.62
C PRO A 92 14.51 -48.99 1.56
N LEU A 93 14.87 -47.93 0.83
CA LEU A 93 14.03 -47.33 -0.22
C LEU A 93 14.75 -47.38 -1.57
N LYS A 94 13.99 -47.60 -2.64
CA LYS A 94 14.50 -47.56 -4.00
C LYS A 94 14.73 -46.11 -4.45
N ASP A 95 15.92 -45.81 -4.96
CA ASP A 95 16.26 -44.49 -5.50
C ASP A 95 16.00 -44.46 -7.02
N VAL A 96 14.80 -44.04 -7.40
CA VAL A 96 14.38 -44.01 -8.81
C VAL A 96 14.86 -42.75 -9.52
N LEU A 97 14.92 -41.62 -8.81
CA LEU A 97 15.27 -40.32 -9.38
C LEU A 97 16.78 -40.16 -9.55
N GLY A 98 17.58 -40.79 -8.68
CA GLY A 98 19.04 -40.69 -8.71
C GLY A 98 19.52 -39.25 -8.57
N VAL A 99 18.82 -38.45 -7.77
CA VAL A 99 19.20 -37.07 -7.44
C VAL A 99 19.84 -37.04 -6.04
N PRO A 100 20.69 -36.04 -5.73
CA PRO A 100 21.22 -35.85 -4.38
C PRO A 100 20.12 -35.76 -3.31
N GLU A 101 20.44 -36.21 -2.10
CA GLU A 101 19.56 -36.05 -0.94
C GLU A 101 19.51 -34.59 -0.47
N SER A 102 20.58 -33.81 -0.69
CA SER A 102 20.58 -32.35 -0.60
C SER A 102 21.60 -31.76 -1.56
N LEU A 103 21.35 -30.53 -2.00
CA LEU A 103 22.30 -29.74 -2.79
C LEU A 103 22.22 -28.28 -2.35
N PHE A 104 23.35 -27.72 -1.93
CA PHE A 104 23.49 -26.29 -1.61
C PHE A 104 24.53 -25.64 -2.52
N MET A 105 24.15 -24.53 -3.13
CA MET A 105 24.99 -23.67 -3.96
C MET A 105 25.33 -22.41 -3.17
N LEU A 106 26.62 -22.15 -2.94
CA LEU A 106 27.07 -20.97 -2.19
C LEU A 106 27.34 -19.81 -3.16
N PHE A 107 26.59 -18.73 -3.02
CA PHE A 107 26.71 -17.54 -3.86
C PHE A 107 27.32 -16.37 -3.11
N ASP A 108 28.38 -15.81 -3.68
CA ASP A 108 28.99 -14.57 -3.23
C ASP A 108 28.36 -13.34 -3.89
N THR A 109 27.80 -13.51 -5.09
CA THR A 109 27.15 -12.44 -5.86
C THR A 109 25.72 -12.82 -6.19
N ILE A 110 24.79 -11.95 -5.84
CA ILE A 110 23.36 -12.11 -6.15
C ILE A 110 22.77 -10.80 -6.68
N VAL A 111 21.67 -10.92 -7.41
CA VAL A 111 20.85 -9.79 -7.84
C VAL A 111 19.52 -9.86 -7.11
N ALA A 112 19.16 -8.76 -6.44
CA ALA A 112 17.88 -8.61 -5.75
C ALA A 112 17.05 -7.53 -6.46
N VAL A 113 15.82 -7.87 -6.81
CA VAL A 113 14.84 -6.95 -7.39
C VAL A 113 13.84 -6.59 -6.30
N ASP A 114 13.84 -5.34 -5.85
CA ASP A 114 12.83 -4.80 -4.93
C ASP A 114 11.67 -4.23 -5.75
N HIS A 115 10.55 -4.96 -5.76
CA HIS A 115 9.32 -4.61 -6.48
C HIS A 115 8.60 -3.41 -5.87
N PHE A 116 8.84 -3.11 -4.58
CA PHE A 116 8.21 -1.98 -3.91
C PHE A 116 8.88 -0.66 -4.30
N PHE A 117 10.21 -0.61 -4.23
CA PHE A 117 10.97 0.58 -4.64
C PHE A 117 11.33 0.62 -6.14
N GLN A 118 11.01 -0.45 -6.89
CA GLN A 118 11.38 -0.62 -8.30
C GLN A 118 12.90 -0.51 -8.51
N LYS A 119 13.68 -1.16 -7.64
CA LYS A 119 15.15 -1.10 -7.64
C LYS A 119 15.76 -2.48 -7.89
N VAL A 120 16.75 -2.53 -8.78
CA VAL A 120 17.60 -3.71 -8.96
C VAL A 120 18.93 -3.46 -8.25
N MET A 121 19.25 -4.33 -7.29
CA MET A 121 20.45 -4.27 -6.47
C MET A 121 21.37 -5.43 -6.85
N VAL A 122 22.62 -5.12 -7.19
CA VAL A 122 23.69 -6.13 -7.36
C VAL A 122 24.51 -6.13 -6.08
N ILE A 123 24.55 -7.27 -5.41
CA ILE A 123 25.22 -7.45 -4.12
C ILE A 123 26.34 -8.45 -4.33
N THR A 124 27.56 -8.13 -3.89
CA THR A 124 28.72 -9.02 -3.96
C THR A 124 29.52 -8.92 -2.67
N TYR A 125 30.00 -10.06 -2.16
CA TYR A 125 30.88 -10.07 -0.99
C TYR A 125 32.33 -9.80 -1.35
N LEU A 126 32.95 -8.96 -0.54
CA LEU A 126 34.39 -8.77 -0.51
C LEU A 126 34.98 -9.68 0.57
N HIS A 127 35.84 -10.62 0.15
CA HIS A 127 36.64 -11.41 1.07
C HIS A 127 37.77 -10.54 1.62
N VAL A 128 37.75 -10.27 2.92
CA VAL A 128 38.79 -9.47 3.59
C VAL A 128 40.03 -10.34 3.76
N PRO A 129 41.18 -10.00 3.13
CA PRO A 129 42.39 -10.78 3.28
C PRO A 129 42.91 -10.74 4.73
N PRO A 130 43.55 -11.80 5.22
CA PRO A 130 44.19 -11.82 6.53
C PRO A 130 45.20 -10.66 6.70
N LYS A 131 45.43 -10.23 7.94
CA LYS A 131 46.37 -9.11 8.25
C LYS A 131 47.81 -9.36 7.80
N ASP A 132 48.18 -10.62 7.59
CA ASP A 132 49.54 -11.03 7.21
C ASP A 132 49.78 -11.00 5.69
N GLU A 133 48.77 -10.59 4.90
CA GLU A 133 48.89 -10.45 3.45
C GLU A 133 49.58 -9.15 2.99
N PRO A 134 50.13 -9.11 1.76
CA PRO A 134 50.86 -7.97 1.25
C PRO A 134 50.04 -6.67 1.26
N GLU A 135 50.72 -5.56 1.56
CA GLU A 135 50.15 -4.21 1.51
C GLU A 135 49.56 -3.94 0.11
N GLY A 136 48.22 -3.77 0.04
CA GLY A 136 47.47 -3.63 -1.22
C GLY A 136 46.58 -4.81 -1.62
N ALA A 137 46.60 -5.94 -0.91
CA ALA A 137 45.71 -7.08 -1.15
C ALA A 137 44.22 -6.70 -1.04
N LEU A 138 43.85 -5.91 -0.02
CA LEU A 138 42.49 -5.41 0.16
C LEU A 138 42.03 -4.52 -1.01
N GLY A 139 42.92 -3.67 -1.53
CA GLY A 139 42.63 -2.82 -2.69
C GLY A 139 42.34 -3.65 -3.95
N LYS A 140 43.12 -4.71 -4.19
CA LYS A 140 42.89 -5.65 -5.30
C LYS A 140 41.56 -6.40 -5.15
N ALA A 141 41.23 -6.87 -3.95
CA ALA A 141 39.95 -7.52 -3.66
C ALA A 141 38.77 -6.56 -3.92
N TYR A 142 38.89 -5.30 -3.49
CA TYR A 142 37.89 -4.26 -3.72
C TYR A 142 37.70 -3.94 -5.21
N ASP A 143 38.77 -3.81 -5.97
CA ASP A 143 38.69 -3.57 -7.41
C ASP A 143 38.13 -4.79 -8.17
N SER A 144 38.38 -6.00 -7.70
CA SER A 144 37.74 -7.21 -8.24
C SER A 144 36.22 -7.19 -8.03
N CYS A 145 35.74 -6.86 -6.82
CA CYS A 145 34.31 -6.73 -6.55
C CYS A 145 33.64 -5.64 -7.40
N LYS A 146 34.29 -4.47 -7.55
CA LYS A 146 33.79 -3.42 -8.46
C LYS A 146 33.66 -3.92 -9.89
N LYS A 147 34.65 -4.68 -10.38
CA LYS A 147 34.61 -5.25 -11.72
C LYS A 147 33.46 -6.24 -11.86
N THR A 148 33.25 -7.13 -10.89
CA THR A 148 32.11 -8.06 -10.87
C THR A 148 30.77 -7.32 -10.92
N ILE A 149 30.60 -6.25 -10.12
CA ILE A 149 29.40 -5.40 -10.17
C ILE A 149 29.23 -4.77 -11.55
N ALA A 150 30.29 -4.18 -12.12
CA ALA A 150 30.24 -3.54 -13.43
C ALA A 150 29.89 -4.53 -14.55
N ASP A 151 30.43 -5.75 -14.50
CA ASP A 151 30.14 -6.82 -15.46
C ASP A 151 28.69 -7.32 -15.35
N MET A 152 28.16 -7.43 -14.13
CA MET A 152 26.76 -7.76 -13.89
C MET A 152 25.83 -6.65 -14.37
N LEU A 153 26.13 -5.39 -14.06
CA LEU A 153 25.35 -4.23 -14.53
C LEU A 153 25.35 -4.12 -16.06
N ARG A 154 26.47 -4.42 -16.71
CA ARG A 154 26.55 -4.48 -18.18
C ARG A 154 25.65 -5.57 -18.74
N THR A 155 25.61 -6.74 -18.09
CA THR A 155 24.71 -7.83 -18.48
C THR A 155 23.24 -7.47 -18.28
N LEU A 156 22.89 -6.85 -17.15
CA LEU A 156 21.51 -6.45 -16.84
C LEU A 156 21.00 -5.30 -17.73
N LYS A 157 21.90 -4.47 -18.27
CA LYS A 157 21.58 -3.36 -19.18
C LYS A 157 21.62 -3.75 -20.66
N ASP A 158 21.98 -4.99 -20.99
CA ASP A 158 22.01 -5.45 -22.36
C ASP A 158 20.57 -5.52 -22.90
N PRO A 159 20.24 -4.80 -24.00
CA PRO A 159 18.89 -4.84 -24.58
C PRO A 159 18.56 -6.18 -25.23
N HIS A 160 19.56 -7.04 -25.49
CA HIS A 160 19.34 -8.37 -26.03
C HIS A 160 19.07 -9.38 -24.90
N LEU A 161 17.88 -9.96 -24.90
CA LEU A 161 17.47 -11.04 -23.99
C LEU A 161 17.41 -12.37 -24.76
N PRO A 162 18.49 -13.17 -24.81
CA PRO A 162 18.40 -14.50 -25.41
C PRO A 162 17.38 -15.38 -24.66
N LEU A 163 16.44 -15.98 -25.37
CA LEU A 163 15.59 -17.01 -24.80
C LEU A 163 16.34 -18.36 -24.77
N PRO A 164 16.04 -19.27 -23.82
CA PRO A 164 16.65 -20.59 -23.84
C PRO A 164 16.33 -21.30 -25.17
N PRO A 165 17.30 -21.99 -25.79
CA PRO A 165 17.06 -22.69 -27.04
C PRO A 165 16.04 -23.80 -26.81
N GLN A 166 14.92 -23.72 -27.54
CA GLN A 166 13.82 -24.67 -27.45
C GLN A 166 13.84 -25.60 -28.66
N GLY A 167 14.10 -26.90 -28.43
CA GLY A 167 14.03 -27.93 -29.47
C GLY A 167 12.59 -28.25 -29.92
N PRO A 168 12.42 -29.09 -30.96
CA PRO A 168 11.10 -29.43 -31.51
C PRO A 168 10.17 -30.03 -30.44
N ILE A 169 8.94 -29.50 -30.37
CA ILE A 169 7.94 -29.96 -29.39
C ILE A 169 7.21 -31.22 -29.87
N LYS A 170 7.05 -32.19 -28.96
CA LYS A 170 6.18 -33.36 -29.11
C LYS A 170 4.96 -33.20 -28.21
N LEU A 171 3.78 -33.13 -28.84
CA LEU A 171 2.49 -33.07 -28.14
C LEU A 171 2.03 -34.45 -27.67
N ASP A 172 1.03 -34.45 -26.80
CA ASP A 172 0.24 -35.63 -26.37
C ASP A 172 1.07 -36.77 -25.77
N GLN A 173 2.14 -36.44 -25.04
CA GLN A 173 2.91 -37.43 -24.27
C GLN A 173 2.11 -37.89 -23.04
N GLU A 174 2.21 -39.19 -22.70
CA GLU A 174 1.40 -39.82 -21.65
C GLU A 174 2.02 -39.68 -20.25
N TYR A 175 1.15 -39.60 -19.23
CA TYR A 175 1.54 -39.66 -17.82
C TYR A 175 1.51 -41.10 -17.31
N THR A 176 2.54 -41.49 -16.57
CA THR A 176 2.62 -42.81 -15.92
C THR A 176 2.71 -42.65 -14.40
N SER A 177 1.74 -43.21 -13.67
CA SER A 177 1.80 -43.32 -12.21
C SER A 177 2.66 -44.50 -11.79
N ASN A 178 3.50 -44.33 -10.77
CA ASN A 178 4.36 -45.41 -10.26
C ASN A 178 3.58 -46.54 -9.58
N ILE A 179 2.38 -46.25 -9.05
CA ILE A 179 1.59 -47.20 -8.27
C ILE A 179 0.19 -47.45 -8.82
N GLY A 180 -0.34 -46.50 -9.60
CA GLY A 180 -1.70 -46.55 -10.16
C GLY A 180 -2.81 -46.46 -9.11
N ARG A 181 -4.06 -46.33 -9.57
CA ARG A 181 -5.24 -46.20 -8.71
C ARG A 181 -5.41 -47.35 -7.69
N PRO A 182 -5.37 -48.64 -8.09
CA PRO A 182 -5.57 -49.73 -7.14
C PRO A 182 -4.49 -49.79 -6.05
N GLY A 183 -3.25 -49.40 -6.40
CA GLY A 183 -2.13 -49.36 -5.46
C GLY A 183 -2.29 -48.23 -4.44
N TYR A 184 -2.69 -47.04 -4.89
CA TYR A 184 -2.93 -45.92 -3.98
C TYR A 184 -4.15 -46.17 -3.07
N GLU A 185 -5.26 -46.69 -3.60
CA GLU A 185 -6.42 -47.10 -2.80
C GLU A 185 -6.05 -48.16 -1.74
N ALA A 186 -5.10 -49.06 -2.05
CA ALA A 186 -4.56 -50.00 -1.08
C ALA A 186 -3.73 -49.33 0.03
N HIS A 187 -3.00 -48.24 -0.27
CA HIS A 187 -2.33 -47.44 0.75
C HIS A 187 -3.34 -46.83 1.73
N VAL A 188 -4.40 -46.21 1.20
CA VAL A 188 -5.47 -45.61 2.02
C VAL A 188 -6.07 -46.65 2.97
N ASN A 189 -6.47 -47.81 2.43
CA ASN A 189 -7.06 -48.88 3.24
C ASN A 189 -6.12 -49.40 4.34
N ARG A 190 -4.83 -49.56 4.05
CA ARG A 190 -3.83 -49.96 5.07
C ARG A 190 -3.66 -48.92 6.15
N LEU A 191 -3.55 -47.64 5.78
CA LEU A 191 -3.42 -46.55 6.75
C LEU A 191 -4.66 -46.40 7.63
N LYS A 192 -5.86 -46.57 7.08
CA LYS A 192 -7.10 -46.62 7.88
C LYS A 192 -7.06 -47.74 8.93
N GLY A 193 -6.50 -48.90 8.58
CA GLY A 193 -6.27 -49.99 9.54
C GLY A 193 -5.38 -49.56 10.71
N HIS A 194 -4.30 -48.83 10.44
CA HIS A 194 -3.42 -48.27 11.48
C HIS A 194 -4.10 -47.16 12.30
N ILE A 195 -4.97 -46.35 11.70
CA ILE A 195 -5.78 -45.35 12.41
C ILE A 195 -6.74 -46.02 13.39
N VAL A 196 -7.44 -47.08 12.96
CA VAL A 196 -8.34 -47.86 13.82
C VAL A 196 -7.59 -48.56 14.96
N ALA A 197 -6.36 -49.02 14.71
CA ALA A 197 -5.50 -49.60 15.73
C ALA A 197 -4.96 -48.56 16.74
N GLY A 198 -5.07 -47.26 16.44
CA GLY A 198 -4.52 -46.18 17.25
C GLY A 198 -3.02 -45.94 17.06
N ASP A 199 -2.41 -46.48 16.00
CA ASP A 199 -0.99 -46.27 15.67
C ASP A 199 -0.73 -44.82 15.20
N ILE A 200 -1.68 -44.26 14.44
CA ILE A 200 -1.63 -42.92 13.86
C ILE A 200 -3.01 -42.27 13.88
N ILE A 201 -3.06 -40.94 13.81
CA ILE A 201 -4.25 -40.13 13.63
C ILE A 201 -4.41 -39.77 12.14
N GLN A 202 -3.30 -39.41 11.49
CA GLN A 202 -3.23 -39.06 10.07
C GLN A 202 -1.90 -39.54 9.48
N ALA A 203 -1.91 -39.91 8.21
CA ALA A 203 -0.71 -40.07 7.39
C ALA A 203 -0.92 -39.52 5.98
N VAL A 204 0.13 -38.99 5.37
CA VAL A 204 0.08 -38.38 4.04
C VAL A 204 0.88 -39.21 3.03
N PRO A 205 0.37 -40.35 2.54
CA PRO A 205 0.98 -41.09 1.45
C PRO A 205 0.93 -40.26 0.16
N SER A 206 1.85 -40.54 -0.76
CA SER A 206 1.98 -39.85 -2.03
C SER A 206 2.16 -40.83 -3.18
N GLN A 207 1.87 -40.37 -4.39
CA GLN A 207 2.18 -41.08 -5.62
C GLN A 207 2.94 -40.18 -6.59
N ARG A 208 3.85 -40.80 -7.36
CA ARG A 208 4.66 -40.11 -8.37
C ARG A 208 4.08 -40.35 -9.75
N ILE A 209 4.01 -39.28 -10.52
CA ILE A 209 3.53 -39.26 -11.89
C ILE A 209 4.68 -38.75 -12.76
N ALA A 210 5.15 -39.59 -13.68
CA ALA A 210 6.22 -39.25 -14.61
C ALA A 210 5.65 -38.98 -16.00
N ARG A 211 6.17 -37.97 -16.68
CA ARG A 211 5.82 -37.68 -18.08
C ARG A 211 7.05 -37.20 -18.85
N PRO A 212 7.39 -37.84 -19.98
CA PRO A 212 8.36 -37.30 -20.93
C PRO A 212 7.92 -35.92 -21.45
N THR A 213 8.86 -34.99 -21.58
CA THR A 213 8.61 -33.64 -22.12
C THR A 213 9.78 -33.20 -23.00
N SER A 214 9.43 -32.51 -24.09
CA SER A 214 10.40 -31.87 -24.98
C SER A 214 10.62 -30.39 -24.64
N LEU A 215 9.91 -29.84 -23.65
CA LEU A 215 10.10 -28.46 -23.22
C LEU A 215 11.41 -28.28 -22.47
N HIS A 216 12.02 -27.12 -22.70
CA HIS A 216 13.06 -26.62 -21.83
C HIS A 216 12.46 -26.31 -20.45
N SER A 217 13.11 -26.75 -19.38
CA SER A 217 12.65 -26.61 -17.99
C SER A 217 12.36 -25.15 -17.60
N PHE A 218 13.19 -24.20 -18.04
CA PHE A 218 12.94 -22.77 -17.83
C PHE A 218 11.64 -22.26 -18.49
N ASN A 219 11.24 -22.80 -19.65
CA ASN A 219 9.96 -22.42 -20.29
C ASN A 219 8.76 -22.99 -19.51
N ILE A 220 8.90 -24.17 -18.91
CA ILE A 220 7.92 -24.71 -17.95
C ILE A 220 7.76 -23.73 -16.78
N TYR A 221 8.87 -23.23 -16.21
CA TYR A 221 8.82 -22.23 -15.14
C TYR A 221 8.12 -20.93 -15.56
N ARG A 222 8.44 -20.40 -16.75
CA ARG A 222 7.82 -19.16 -17.27
C ARG A 222 6.30 -19.29 -17.38
N HIS A 223 5.80 -20.44 -17.82
CA HIS A 223 4.37 -20.71 -17.89
C HIS A 223 3.77 -21.02 -16.50
N LEU A 224 4.53 -21.65 -15.60
CA LEU A 224 4.06 -21.91 -14.24
C LEU A 224 3.74 -20.61 -13.49
N ARG A 225 4.53 -19.55 -13.72
CA ARG A 225 4.30 -18.21 -13.14
C ARG A 225 2.94 -17.62 -13.49
N THR A 226 2.39 -17.92 -14.67
CA THR A 226 1.10 -17.40 -15.10
C THR A 226 -0.05 -18.28 -14.60
N VAL A 227 0.14 -19.60 -14.59
CA VAL A 227 -0.91 -20.57 -14.23
C VAL A 227 -1.12 -20.66 -12.71
N ASN A 228 -0.05 -20.59 -11.91
CA ASN A 228 -0.12 -20.84 -10.46
C ASN A 228 0.75 -19.87 -9.66
N PRO A 229 0.36 -18.58 -9.54
CA PRO A 229 1.07 -17.62 -8.70
C PRO A 229 0.96 -18.05 -7.23
N SER A 230 2.09 -18.48 -6.65
CA SER A 230 2.18 -18.94 -5.26
C SER A 230 3.16 -18.05 -4.46
N PRO A 231 3.07 -18.00 -3.11
CA PRO A 231 3.97 -17.23 -2.26
C PRO A 231 5.45 -17.52 -2.52
N TYR A 232 5.79 -18.78 -2.81
CA TYR A 232 7.14 -19.21 -3.16
C TYR A 232 7.17 -19.75 -4.60
N LEU A 233 7.74 -18.98 -5.52
CA LEU A 233 8.03 -19.43 -6.88
C LEU A 233 9.55 -19.62 -7.02
N PHE A 234 9.97 -20.78 -7.49
CA PHE A 234 11.40 -21.06 -7.61
C PHE A 234 11.74 -21.88 -8.86
N TYR A 235 12.87 -21.52 -9.45
CA TYR A 235 13.57 -22.29 -10.46
C TYR A 235 15.01 -22.49 -9.99
N LEU A 236 15.45 -23.74 -9.85
CA LEU A 236 16.85 -24.06 -9.60
C LEU A 236 17.37 -24.90 -10.77
N ASP A 237 18.50 -24.49 -11.32
CA ASP A 237 19.29 -25.29 -12.23
C ASP A 237 20.41 -25.95 -11.43
N CYS A 238 20.34 -27.29 -11.31
CA CYS A 238 21.30 -28.10 -10.57
C CYS A 238 22.17 -28.92 -11.53
N GLU A 239 22.41 -28.38 -12.73
CA GLU A 239 23.17 -28.98 -13.83
C GLU A 239 22.51 -30.22 -14.46
N ASP A 240 22.47 -31.34 -13.72
CA ASP A 240 21.94 -32.61 -14.23
C ASP A 240 20.40 -32.70 -14.16
N PHE A 241 19.79 -31.85 -13.34
CA PHE A 241 18.35 -31.77 -13.15
C PHE A 241 17.92 -30.36 -12.75
N GLN A 242 16.65 -30.05 -12.98
CA GLN A 242 16.06 -28.76 -12.65
C GLN A 242 14.87 -28.93 -11.72
N ILE A 243 14.72 -27.99 -10.79
CA ILE A 243 13.60 -27.93 -9.86
C ILE A 243 12.74 -26.74 -10.24
N VAL A 244 11.48 -26.99 -10.58
CA VAL A 244 10.51 -25.97 -10.99
C VAL A 244 9.32 -26.03 -10.04
N GLY A 245 9.13 -25.01 -9.19
CA GLY A 245 8.12 -25.09 -8.13
C GLY A 245 7.34 -23.81 -7.88
N ALA A 246 6.11 -24.01 -7.41
CA ALA A 246 5.17 -22.98 -6.97
C ALA A 246 4.55 -23.43 -5.63
N SER A 247 5.30 -23.26 -4.54
CA SER A 247 4.90 -23.75 -3.23
C SER A 247 3.97 -22.77 -2.49
N PRO A 248 2.86 -23.27 -1.91
CA PRO A 248 1.96 -22.47 -1.09
C PRO A 248 2.43 -22.31 0.37
N GLU A 249 3.35 -23.14 0.87
CA GLU A 249 3.55 -23.33 2.32
C GLU A 249 5.00 -23.06 2.77
N LEU A 250 5.16 -22.18 3.76
CA LEU A 250 6.41 -21.93 4.47
C LEU A 250 6.72 -23.12 5.38
N LEU A 251 7.93 -23.69 5.25
CA LEU A 251 8.40 -24.71 6.19
C LEU A 251 8.93 -24.05 7.46
N VAL A 252 9.96 -23.22 7.34
CA VAL A 252 10.55 -22.53 8.48
C VAL A 252 11.25 -21.26 8.03
N LYS A 253 10.98 -20.19 8.76
CA LYS A 253 11.68 -18.91 8.63
C LYS A 253 12.29 -18.53 9.96
N ALA A 254 13.56 -18.13 9.96
CA ALA A 254 14.24 -17.56 11.12
C ALA A 254 14.61 -16.11 10.83
N ASP A 255 14.07 -15.21 11.64
CA ASP A 255 14.34 -13.78 11.57
C ASP A 255 15.68 -13.45 12.24
N GLN A 256 16.53 -12.74 11.50
CA GLN A 256 17.91 -12.43 11.89
C GLN A 256 18.01 -11.40 13.02
N ASP A 257 17.06 -10.46 13.12
CA ASP A 257 17.10 -9.37 14.10
C ASP A 257 16.54 -9.81 15.45
N THR A 258 15.55 -10.70 15.42
CA THR A 258 14.79 -11.11 16.62
C THR A 258 15.08 -12.53 17.10
N GLY A 259 15.75 -13.37 16.30
CA GLY A 259 15.93 -14.80 16.59
C GLY A 259 14.62 -15.57 16.61
N ARG A 260 13.55 -15.01 16.01
CA ARG A 260 12.20 -15.57 15.98
C ARG A 260 12.08 -16.57 14.84
N VAL A 261 11.64 -17.77 15.18
CA VAL A 261 11.31 -18.83 14.24
C VAL A 261 9.81 -18.80 13.96
N ILE A 262 9.42 -18.90 12.69
CA ILE A 262 8.04 -18.84 12.21
C ILE A 262 7.76 -20.07 11.35
N ASN A 263 6.59 -20.66 11.56
CA ASN A 263 6.01 -21.74 10.76
C ASN A 263 4.55 -21.39 10.43
N HIS A 264 4.12 -21.69 9.20
CA HIS A 264 2.75 -21.42 8.73
C HIS A 264 2.04 -22.72 8.33
N PRO A 265 1.37 -23.42 9.26
CA PRO A 265 0.51 -24.53 8.90
C PRO A 265 -0.63 -24.05 7.99
N ILE A 266 -0.92 -24.82 6.95
CA ILE A 266 -2.02 -24.57 6.01
C ILE A 266 -2.90 -25.83 5.94
N ALA A 267 -4.21 -25.65 6.03
CA ALA A 267 -5.17 -26.72 5.83
C ALA A 267 -6.44 -26.20 5.15
N GLY A 268 -7.22 -27.11 4.56
CA GLY A 268 -8.46 -26.80 3.88
C GLY A 268 -8.26 -25.99 2.60
N THR A 269 -8.96 -26.38 1.54
CA THR A 269 -8.87 -25.69 0.24
C THR A 269 -10.26 -25.55 -0.32
N VAL A 270 -10.71 -24.31 -0.55
CA VAL A 270 -11.90 -24.06 -1.38
C VAL A 270 -11.56 -23.11 -2.50
N THR A 271 -12.26 -23.25 -3.62
CA THR A 271 -12.10 -22.35 -4.77
C THR A 271 -12.55 -20.94 -4.40
N ARG A 272 -12.02 -19.96 -5.10
CA ARG A 272 -12.56 -18.59 -5.02
C ARG A 272 -13.94 -18.55 -5.68
N GLY A 273 -14.84 -17.77 -5.09
CA GLY A 273 -16.16 -17.51 -5.66
C GLY A 273 -16.06 -16.61 -6.90
N THR A 274 -17.04 -16.72 -7.79
CA THR A 274 -17.12 -15.85 -8.97
C THR A 274 -17.63 -14.45 -8.62
N THR A 275 -18.39 -14.33 -7.53
CA THR A 275 -18.81 -13.06 -6.92
C THR A 275 -18.27 -12.93 -5.49
N PRO A 276 -18.14 -11.71 -4.95
CA PRO A 276 -17.70 -11.49 -3.57
C PRO A 276 -18.58 -12.19 -2.52
N GLU A 277 -19.90 -12.24 -2.74
CA GLU A 277 -20.84 -12.91 -1.83
C GLU A 277 -20.66 -14.42 -1.85
N GLU A 278 -20.46 -15.00 -3.04
CA GLU A 278 -20.14 -16.41 -3.19
C GLU A 278 -18.79 -16.75 -2.57
N ASP A 279 -17.78 -15.90 -2.78
CA ASP A 279 -16.43 -16.04 -2.26
C ASP A 279 -16.41 -16.01 -0.72
N GLN A 280 -17.17 -15.08 -0.13
CA GLN A 280 -17.37 -14.98 1.31
C GLN A 280 -18.16 -16.17 1.87
N ARG A 281 -19.22 -16.62 1.17
CA ARG A 281 -19.97 -17.82 1.57
C ARG A 281 -19.09 -19.07 1.55
N LEU A 282 -18.24 -19.23 0.54
CA LEU A 282 -17.26 -20.34 0.47
C LEU A 282 -16.23 -20.23 1.60
N ALA A 283 -15.79 -19.01 1.95
CA ALA A 283 -14.88 -18.75 3.06
C ALA A 283 -15.51 -19.16 4.40
N ASP A 284 -16.77 -18.77 4.62
CA ASP A 284 -17.52 -19.09 5.83
C ASP A 284 -17.85 -20.58 5.91
N THR A 285 -18.10 -21.24 4.77
CA THR A 285 -18.26 -22.69 4.68
C THR A 285 -16.98 -23.41 5.09
N LEU A 286 -15.82 -22.98 4.57
CA LEU A 286 -14.52 -23.52 4.96
C LEU A 286 -14.24 -23.31 6.45
N ARG A 287 -14.53 -22.10 6.96
CA ARG A 287 -14.38 -21.78 8.39
C ARG A 287 -15.35 -22.58 9.27
N ALA A 288 -16.53 -22.94 8.79
CA ALA A 288 -17.49 -23.74 9.53
C ALA A 288 -17.23 -25.26 9.42
N SER A 289 -16.39 -25.70 8.47
CA SER A 289 -16.10 -27.12 8.24
C SER A 289 -15.45 -27.77 9.46
N LEU A 290 -16.18 -28.71 10.08
CA LEU A 290 -15.69 -29.45 11.24
C LEU A 290 -14.49 -30.33 10.89
N LYS A 291 -14.47 -30.91 9.68
CA LYS A 291 -13.36 -31.74 9.17
C LYS A 291 -12.09 -30.91 9.05
N ASP A 292 -12.14 -29.82 8.28
CA ASP A 292 -10.95 -29.00 7.99
C ASP A 292 -10.42 -28.33 9.26
N ARG A 293 -11.31 -27.89 10.17
CA ARG A 293 -10.90 -27.34 11.46
C ARG A 293 -10.22 -28.39 12.34
N ALA A 294 -10.75 -29.60 12.43
CA ALA A 294 -10.16 -30.65 13.25
C ALA A 294 -8.75 -31.03 12.76
N GLU A 295 -8.60 -31.20 11.44
CA GLU A 295 -7.29 -31.43 10.81
C GLU A 295 -6.34 -30.27 11.08
N HIS A 296 -6.81 -29.03 10.92
CA HIS A 296 -5.98 -27.84 11.11
C HIS A 296 -5.52 -27.64 12.56
N VAL A 297 -6.39 -27.86 13.56
CA VAL A 297 -5.98 -27.80 14.98
C VAL A 297 -4.82 -28.77 15.25
N MET A 298 -4.92 -29.99 14.72
CA MET A 298 -3.89 -31.00 14.92
C MET A 298 -2.56 -30.58 14.28
N LEU A 299 -2.60 -30.00 13.07
CA LEU A 299 -1.40 -29.49 12.40
C LEU A 299 -0.77 -28.32 13.16
N VAL A 300 -1.58 -27.41 13.71
CA VAL A 300 -1.12 -26.30 14.55
C VAL A 300 -0.49 -26.82 15.84
N ASP A 301 -1.07 -27.83 16.49
CA ASP A 301 -0.48 -28.39 17.71
C ASP A 301 0.84 -29.12 17.42
N LEU A 302 0.95 -29.82 16.28
CA LEU A 302 2.21 -30.42 15.85
C LEU A 302 3.28 -29.35 15.59
N ALA A 303 2.94 -28.30 14.84
CA ALA A 303 3.85 -27.19 14.58
C ALA A 303 4.27 -26.49 15.88
N ARG A 304 3.34 -26.27 16.81
CA ARG A 304 3.61 -25.72 18.15
C ARG A 304 4.56 -26.62 18.92
N ASN A 305 4.39 -27.94 18.89
CA ASN A 305 5.29 -28.87 19.55
C ASN A 305 6.70 -28.85 18.93
N ASP A 306 6.80 -28.81 17.60
CA ASP A 306 8.07 -28.75 16.88
C ASP A 306 8.84 -27.45 17.17
N VAL A 307 8.16 -26.30 17.18
CA VAL A 307 8.74 -25.01 17.54
C VAL A 307 9.15 -25.01 19.02
N ASN A 308 8.28 -25.49 19.91
CA ASN A 308 8.54 -25.52 21.35
C ASN A 308 9.75 -26.40 21.74
N ARG A 309 10.10 -27.43 20.94
CA ARG A 309 11.28 -28.28 21.19
C ARG A 309 12.60 -27.50 21.15
N VAL A 310 12.67 -26.40 20.40
CA VAL A 310 13.88 -25.59 20.19
C VAL A 310 13.76 -24.14 20.67
N CYS A 311 12.55 -23.60 20.72
CA CYS A 311 12.26 -22.24 21.16
C CYS A 311 11.93 -22.16 22.66
N ASP A 312 12.09 -20.99 23.26
CA ASP A 312 11.70 -20.73 24.64
C ASP A 312 10.18 -20.96 24.79
N PRO A 313 9.74 -21.89 25.67
CA PRO A 313 8.33 -22.17 25.87
C PRO A 313 7.51 -20.94 26.25
N LEU A 314 8.11 -19.96 26.93
CA LEU A 314 7.45 -18.72 27.34
C LEU A 314 7.20 -17.76 26.16
N THR A 315 7.93 -17.93 25.06
CA THR A 315 7.78 -17.11 23.85
C THR A 315 6.98 -17.80 22.75
N THR A 316 6.82 -19.13 22.85
CA THR A 316 6.14 -19.92 21.83
C THR A 316 4.64 -19.68 21.88
N ARG A 317 4.07 -19.17 20.79
CA ARG A 317 2.64 -18.83 20.70
C ARG A 317 2.09 -19.06 19.30
N VAL A 318 0.77 -19.17 19.23
CA VAL A 318 0.02 -19.15 17.99
C VAL A 318 -0.39 -17.69 17.75
N ASP A 319 0.30 -17.00 16.85
CA ASP A 319 0.07 -15.58 16.56
C ASP A 319 -1.24 -15.36 15.79
N GLN A 320 -1.58 -16.29 14.91
CA GLN A 320 -2.82 -16.30 14.15
C GLN A 320 -3.38 -17.72 14.10
N LEU A 321 -4.69 -17.86 14.35
CA LEU A 321 -5.36 -19.15 14.40
C LEU A 321 -6.56 -19.18 13.44
N MET A 322 -6.56 -20.14 12.52
CA MET A 322 -7.63 -20.42 11.55
C MET A 322 -8.10 -19.20 10.73
N VAL A 323 -7.17 -18.36 10.29
CA VAL A 323 -7.49 -17.21 9.44
C VAL A 323 -7.69 -17.72 8.01
N VAL A 324 -8.79 -17.31 7.36
CA VAL A 324 -9.01 -17.62 5.94
C VAL A 324 -8.15 -16.68 5.12
N GLN A 325 -7.09 -17.21 4.52
CA GLN A 325 -6.22 -16.46 3.63
C GLN A 325 -6.62 -16.72 2.17
N ARG A 326 -6.86 -15.64 1.43
CA ARG A 326 -7.32 -15.69 0.04
C ARG A 326 -6.13 -15.58 -0.92
N PHE A 327 -6.01 -16.54 -1.81
CA PHE A 327 -5.06 -16.55 -2.93
C PHE A 327 -5.82 -16.31 -4.25
N SER A 328 -5.11 -16.18 -5.36
CA SER A 328 -5.71 -15.80 -6.65
C SER A 328 -6.82 -16.73 -7.12
N HIS A 329 -6.72 -18.03 -6.86
CA HIS A 329 -7.68 -19.05 -7.34
C HIS A 329 -8.33 -19.88 -6.23
N VAL A 330 -7.74 -19.87 -5.03
CA VAL A 330 -8.20 -20.67 -3.87
C VAL A 330 -8.11 -19.85 -2.58
N GLN A 331 -8.76 -20.32 -1.53
CA GLN A 331 -8.60 -19.81 -0.16
C GLN A 331 -8.35 -20.96 0.81
N HIS A 332 -7.51 -20.72 1.82
CA HIS A 332 -7.02 -21.71 2.78
C HIS A 332 -7.20 -21.26 4.23
N LEU A 333 -7.32 -22.20 5.16
CA LEU A 333 -7.14 -21.91 6.59
C LEU A 333 -5.64 -21.87 6.88
N VAL A 334 -5.17 -20.73 7.37
CA VAL A 334 -3.77 -20.48 7.69
C VAL A 334 -3.66 -20.17 9.17
N SER A 335 -2.58 -20.62 9.78
CA SER A 335 -2.22 -20.26 11.14
C SER A 335 -0.74 -19.93 11.20
N GLU A 336 -0.36 -19.12 12.17
CA GLU A 336 1.02 -18.74 12.39
C GLU A 336 1.45 -19.20 13.78
N VAL A 337 2.50 -20.00 13.81
CA VAL A 337 3.15 -20.43 15.04
C VAL A 337 4.55 -19.84 15.06
N SER A 338 4.89 -19.17 16.15
CA SER A 338 6.24 -18.63 16.30
C SER A 338 6.79 -18.78 17.73
N GLY A 339 8.11 -18.67 17.84
CA GLY A 339 8.82 -18.65 19.11
C GLY A 339 10.25 -18.14 18.93
N VAL A 340 10.88 -17.67 20.00
CA VAL A 340 12.28 -17.23 19.99
C VAL A 340 13.18 -18.40 20.35
N LEU A 341 14.27 -18.63 19.60
CA LEU A 341 15.22 -19.70 19.88
C LEU A 341 15.78 -19.63 21.30
N ARG A 342 15.93 -20.79 21.95
CA ARG A 342 16.60 -20.86 23.27
C ARG A 342 18.09 -20.58 23.11
N LYS A 343 18.72 -20.11 24.20
CA LYS A 343 20.17 -19.96 24.25
C LYS A 343 20.88 -21.28 23.90
N GLY A 344 21.82 -21.22 22.97
CA GLY A 344 22.58 -22.38 22.48
C GLY A 344 21.85 -23.24 21.45
N LYS A 345 20.69 -22.80 20.95
CA LYS A 345 20.01 -23.38 19.79
C LYS A 345 20.21 -22.50 18.57
N THR A 346 20.37 -23.13 17.41
CA THR A 346 20.60 -22.44 16.14
C THR A 346 19.40 -22.60 15.21
N ARG A 347 19.35 -21.78 14.15
CA ARG A 347 18.39 -21.95 13.04
C ARG A 347 18.44 -23.36 12.41
N PHE A 348 19.59 -24.03 12.44
CA PHE A 348 19.72 -25.42 11.96
C PHE A 348 19.02 -26.42 12.90
N ASP A 349 19.02 -26.17 14.21
CA ASP A 349 18.22 -26.96 15.16
C ASP A 349 16.72 -26.76 14.90
N ALA A 350 16.29 -25.52 14.62
CA ALA A 350 14.91 -25.26 14.24
C ALA A 350 14.49 -25.98 12.96
N PHE A 351 15.34 -25.95 11.93
CA PHE A 351 15.10 -26.71 10.70
C PHE A 351 14.93 -28.21 11.00
N ARG A 352 15.84 -28.82 11.77
CA ARG A 352 15.77 -30.26 12.12
C ARG A 352 14.51 -30.62 12.93
N SER A 353 14.06 -29.73 13.80
CA SER A 353 12.89 -29.96 14.65
C SER A 353 11.59 -29.92 13.84
N ILE A 354 11.47 -28.94 12.95
CA ILE A 354 10.26 -28.70 12.17
C ILE A 354 10.18 -29.65 10.96
N PHE A 355 11.32 -30.05 10.38
CA PHE A 355 11.36 -30.89 9.19
C PHE A 355 11.07 -32.38 9.49
N PRO A 356 10.22 -33.06 8.70
CA PRO A 356 9.26 -32.50 7.73
C PRO A 356 8.00 -31.98 8.44
N ALA A 357 7.26 -31.11 7.76
CA ALA A 357 6.00 -30.57 8.28
C ALA A 357 4.94 -31.66 8.45
N GLY A 358 3.97 -31.40 9.34
CA GLY A 358 2.81 -32.28 9.55
C GLY A 358 1.97 -32.51 8.30
N THR A 359 1.85 -31.47 7.47
CA THR A 359 1.05 -31.44 6.23
C THR A 359 1.52 -32.43 5.16
N VAL A 360 2.73 -33.00 5.29
CA VAL A 360 3.32 -33.96 4.35
C VAL A 360 3.73 -35.30 4.98
N SER A 361 3.58 -35.42 6.29
CA SER A 361 3.92 -36.62 7.06
C SER A 361 2.67 -37.20 7.71
N GLY A 362 2.07 -36.46 8.65
CA GLY A 362 0.93 -36.87 9.47
C GLY A 362 1.28 -36.88 10.96
N ALA A 363 0.38 -37.43 11.77
CA ALA A 363 0.49 -37.43 13.22
C ALA A 363 0.13 -38.80 13.81
N PRO A 364 0.84 -39.32 14.83
CA PRO A 364 2.15 -38.87 15.32
C PRO A 364 3.26 -38.97 14.28
N LYS A 365 4.08 -37.91 14.15
CA LYS A 365 5.02 -37.69 13.04
C LYS A 365 5.91 -38.89 12.72
N VAL A 366 6.67 -39.39 13.71
CA VAL A 366 7.64 -40.48 13.51
C VAL A 366 6.97 -41.76 13.01
N ARG A 367 5.83 -42.16 13.59
CA ARG A 367 5.13 -43.39 13.24
C ARG A 367 4.49 -43.29 11.85
N ALA A 368 3.90 -42.15 11.51
CA ALA A 368 3.35 -41.90 10.17
C ALA A 368 4.43 -42.02 9.08
N MET A 369 5.63 -41.48 9.33
CA MET A 369 6.75 -41.55 8.37
C MET A 369 7.27 -42.98 8.16
N GLU A 370 7.31 -43.82 9.20
CA GLU A 370 7.67 -45.24 9.06
C GLU A 370 6.69 -45.97 8.14
N LEU A 371 5.39 -45.77 8.36
CA LEU A 371 4.34 -46.40 7.55
C LEU A 371 4.36 -45.90 6.10
N ILE A 372 4.57 -44.60 5.89
CA ILE A 372 4.72 -44.02 4.56
C ILE A 372 5.89 -44.66 3.82
N ALA A 373 7.06 -44.77 4.47
CA ALA A 373 8.25 -45.35 3.86
C ALA A 373 8.03 -46.84 3.50
N GLU A 374 7.34 -47.59 4.36
CA GLU A 374 6.99 -49.00 4.14
C GLU A 374 5.97 -49.20 3.00
N LEU A 375 5.04 -48.26 2.83
CA LEU A 375 4.04 -48.30 1.77
C LEU A 375 4.60 -47.84 0.41
N GLU A 376 5.28 -46.70 0.37
CA GLU A 376 5.78 -46.11 -0.88
C GLU A 376 6.96 -46.90 -1.47
N GLY A 377 7.88 -47.40 -0.63
CA GLY A 377 9.04 -48.21 -1.07
C GLY A 377 10.07 -47.49 -1.94
N GLU A 378 9.84 -46.22 -2.28
CA GLU A 378 10.71 -45.37 -3.10
C GLU A 378 11.06 -44.08 -2.36
N LYS A 379 12.24 -43.53 -2.63
CA LYS A 379 12.62 -42.21 -2.12
C LYS A 379 11.73 -41.13 -2.72
N ARG A 380 11.28 -40.14 -1.93
CA ARG A 380 10.48 -39.00 -2.44
C ARG A 380 11.36 -37.95 -3.15
N GLY A 381 12.62 -37.82 -2.76
CA GLY A 381 13.54 -36.83 -3.30
C GLY A 381 13.16 -35.41 -2.87
N VAL A 382 13.03 -34.50 -3.85
CA VAL A 382 12.72 -33.08 -3.58
C VAL A 382 11.31 -32.91 -3.02
N TYR A 383 10.33 -33.69 -3.47
CA TYR A 383 8.94 -33.56 -3.02
C TYR A 383 8.80 -33.76 -1.50
N ALA A 384 8.00 -32.90 -0.85
CA ALA A 384 7.86 -32.83 0.61
C ALA A 384 9.16 -32.50 1.38
N GLY A 385 10.27 -32.24 0.67
CA GLY A 385 11.49 -31.67 1.21
C GLY A 385 11.38 -30.15 1.39
N ALA A 386 12.53 -29.49 1.56
CA ALA A 386 12.64 -28.05 1.75
C ALA A 386 13.43 -27.40 0.61
N VAL A 387 12.98 -26.24 0.13
CA VAL A 387 13.71 -25.40 -0.84
C VAL A 387 13.80 -23.98 -0.28
N GLY A 388 14.99 -23.38 -0.30
CA GLY A 388 15.18 -22.03 0.21
C GLY A 388 16.65 -21.65 0.37
N TYR A 389 16.94 -20.78 1.34
CA TYR A 389 18.29 -20.27 1.59
C TYR A 389 18.68 -20.20 3.07
N PHE A 390 20.00 -20.19 3.30
CA PHE A 390 20.67 -20.00 4.58
C PHE A 390 21.73 -18.89 4.42
N GLY A 391 21.54 -17.76 5.07
CA GLY A 391 22.45 -16.60 5.00
C GLY A 391 23.70 -16.78 5.86
N TYR A 392 24.73 -15.95 5.67
CA TYR A 392 25.88 -15.92 6.59
C TYR A 392 25.52 -15.19 7.89
N ASN A 393 26.27 -15.47 8.96
CA ASN A 393 26.15 -14.72 10.21
C ASN A 393 26.60 -13.27 10.01
N THR A 394 26.03 -12.37 10.79
CA THR A 394 26.42 -10.95 10.81
C THR A 394 27.09 -10.58 12.12
N VAL A 395 28.09 -9.72 12.04
CA VAL A 395 28.72 -9.12 13.22
C VAL A 395 28.42 -7.63 13.22
N ASP A 396 27.87 -7.14 14.32
CA ASP A 396 27.72 -5.70 14.54
C ASP A 396 29.11 -5.06 14.66
N SER A 397 29.39 -4.12 13.76
CA SER A 397 30.70 -3.45 13.68
C SER A 397 31.01 -2.57 14.90
N SER A 398 30.02 -2.20 15.69
CA SER A 398 30.14 -1.34 16.88
C SER A 398 30.20 -2.13 18.18
N THR A 399 29.41 -3.20 18.34
CA THR A 399 29.36 -4.01 19.57
C THR A 399 30.23 -5.27 19.49
N GLY A 400 30.55 -5.74 18.27
CA GLY A 400 31.25 -7.00 18.05
C GLY A 400 30.38 -8.24 18.30
N GLU A 401 29.09 -8.05 18.57
CA GLU A 401 28.14 -9.14 18.79
C GLU A 401 27.80 -9.82 17.45
N GLU A 402 27.80 -11.15 17.45
CA GLU A 402 27.47 -11.96 16.28
C GLU A 402 26.03 -12.43 16.37
N THR A 403 25.26 -12.21 15.30
CA THR A 403 23.89 -12.66 15.12
C THR A 403 23.81 -13.69 14.02
N GLU A 404 22.97 -14.72 14.22
CA GLU A 404 22.75 -15.76 13.21
C GLU A 404 22.13 -15.19 11.95
N GLY A 405 22.57 -15.65 10.78
CA GLY A 405 22.00 -15.18 9.52
C GLY A 405 20.54 -15.61 9.33
N ALA A 406 19.83 -14.92 8.43
CA ALA A 406 18.47 -15.28 8.03
C ALA A 406 18.38 -16.70 7.42
N MET A 407 17.23 -17.35 7.62
CA MET A 407 16.85 -18.61 6.96
C MET A 407 15.40 -18.49 6.51
N ASP A 408 15.10 -18.84 5.26
CA ASP A 408 13.73 -18.87 4.72
C ASP A 408 13.60 -20.06 3.78
N THR A 409 12.74 -21.02 4.14
CA THR A 409 12.55 -22.26 3.39
C THR A 409 11.06 -22.59 3.27
N CYS A 410 10.66 -23.05 2.09
CA CYS A 410 9.31 -23.54 1.80
C CYS A 410 9.30 -25.05 1.66
N ILE A 411 8.14 -25.67 1.82
CA ILE A 411 7.96 -27.09 1.53
C ILE A 411 7.89 -27.28 0.02
N ALA A 412 8.60 -28.25 -0.55
CA ALA A 412 8.56 -28.54 -1.98
C ALA A 412 7.25 -29.24 -2.41
N LEU A 413 6.16 -28.47 -2.39
CA LEU A 413 4.83 -28.84 -2.87
C LEU A 413 4.59 -28.21 -4.24
N ARG A 414 3.70 -28.82 -5.04
CA ARG A 414 3.41 -28.40 -6.42
C ARG A 414 4.69 -28.18 -7.24
N THR A 415 5.69 -29.01 -6.99
CA THR A 415 7.03 -28.92 -7.58
C THR A 415 7.19 -30.01 -8.64
N MET A 416 7.85 -29.66 -9.75
CA MET A 416 8.24 -30.56 -10.82
C MET A 416 9.76 -30.69 -10.80
N LEU A 417 10.23 -31.94 -10.77
CA LEU A 417 11.64 -32.26 -11.00
C LEU A 417 11.78 -32.63 -12.48
N VAL A 418 12.62 -31.90 -13.22
CA VAL A 418 12.90 -32.20 -14.62
C VAL A 418 14.29 -32.80 -14.72
N LYS A 419 14.39 -34.03 -15.22
CA LYS A 419 15.66 -34.74 -15.42
C LYS A 419 15.58 -35.59 -16.67
N GLU A 420 16.61 -35.52 -17.52
CA GLU A 420 16.73 -36.33 -18.75
C GLU A 420 15.49 -36.28 -19.66
N GLY A 421 14.85 -35.10 -19.76
CA GLY A 421 13.64 -34.93 -20.58
C GLY A 421 12.38 -35.55 -19.99
N VAL A 422 12.38 -35.90 -18.70
CA VAL A 422 11.20 -36.38 -17.97
C VAL A 422 10.85 -35.39 -16.86
N ALA A 423 9.60 -34.96 -16.81
CA ALA A 423 9.03 -34.21 -15.70
C ALA A 423 8.39 -35.18 -14.70
N TYR A 424 8.90 -35.16 -13.47
CA TYR A 424 8.37 -35.92 -12.34
C TYR A 424 7.53 -35.01 -11.46
N LEU A 425 6.27 -35.38 -11.30
CA LEU A 425 5.29 -34.73 -10.43
C LEU A 425 4.97 -35.68 -9.28
N GLN A 426 4.69 -35.14 -8.10
CA GLN A 426 4.32 -35.96 -6.95
C GLN A 426 3.28 -35.22 -6.11
N ALA A 427 2.28 -35.96 -5.64
CA ALA A 427 1.18 -35.43 -4.83
C ALA A 427 0.74 -36.46 -3.79
N GLY A 428 0.31 -35.97 -2.63
CA GLY A 428 -0.18 -36.77 -1.52
C GLY A 428 -1.49 -36.25 -0.94
N GLY A 429 -2.24 -37.16 -0.31
CA GLY A 429 -3.55 -36.91 0.31
C GLY A 429 -3.49 -37.20 1.81
N GLY A 430 -4.18 -36.40 2.61
CA GLY A 430 -4.16 -36.53 4.07
C GLY A 430 -5.16 -37.58 4.54
N ILE A 431 -4.70 -38.80 4.84
CA ILE A 431 -5.59 -39.90 5.19
C ILE A 431 -5.98 -39.82 6.66
N VAL A 432 -7.27 -39.64 6.90
CA VAL A 432 -7.92 -39.69 8.20
C VAL A 432 -8.91 -40.86 8.27
N PHE A 433 -9.51 -41.11 9.43
CA PHE A 433 -10.46 -42.21 9.61
C PHE A 433 -11.62 -42.19 8.61
N ASP A 434 -12.17 -41.00 8.34
CA ASP A 434 -13.31 -40.80 7.44
C ASP A 434 -12.94 -40.70 5.95
N SER A 435 -11.66 -40.84 5.59
CA SER A 435 -11.22 -40.77 4.18
C SER A 435 -11.80 -41.91 3.34
N ASP A 436 -12.27 -41.59 2.12
CA ASP A 436 -12.67 -42.56 1.10
C ASP A 436 -11.50 -42.85 0.14
N PRO A 437 -11.11 -44.13 -0.10
CA PRO A 437 -9.97 -44.45 -0.96
C PRO A 437 -10.06 -43.87 -2.39
N GLY A 438 -11.25 -43.85 -2.98
CA GLY A 438 -11.47 -43.35 -4.33
C GLY A 438 -11.33 -41.84 -4.38
N GLU A 439 -11.97 -41.12 -3.46
CA GLU A 439 -11.88 -39.65 -3.36
C GLU A 439 -10.44 -39.18 -3.09
N GLU A 440 -9.68 -39.88 -2.24
CA GLU A 440 -8.29 -39.54 -1.92
C GLU A 440 -7.35 -39.75 -3.12
N TYR A 441 -7.60 -40.75 -3.96
CA TYR A 441 -6.88 -40.91 -5.23
C TYR A 441 -7.15 -39.71 -6.15
N GLU A 442 -8.43 -39.36 -6.35
CA GLU A 442 -8.80 -38.21 -7.19
C GLU A 442 -8.23 -36.90 -6.62
N GLU A 443 -8.13 -36.74 -5.30
CA GLU A 443 -7.49 -35.58 -4.67
C GLU A 443 -6.02 -35.45 -5.07
N THR A 444 -5.25 -36.54 -5.04
CA THR A 444 -3.84 -36.49 -5.48
C THR A 444 -3.70 -36.12 -6.96
N MET A 445 -4.60 -36.60 -7.81
CA MET A 445 -4.64 -36.24 -9.23
C MET A 445 -5.01 -34.75 -9.41
N ASN A 446 -5.99 -34.26 -8.67
CA ASN A 446 -6.40 -32.85 -8.68
C ASN A 446 -5.28 -31.92 -8.19
N LYS A 447 -4.52 -32.32 -7.16
CA LYS A 447 -3.35 -31.58 -6.69
C LYS A 447 -2.23 -31.51 -7.74
N ALA A 448 -2.06 -32.57 -8.54
CA ALA A 448 -1.08 -32.60 -9.63
C ALA A 448 -1.59 -31.91 -10.91
N ALA A 449 -2.90 -31.81 -11.11
CA ALA A 449 -3.53 -31.35 -12.35
C ALA A 449 -3.13 -29.92 -12.78
N ALA A 450 -2.81 -29.03 -11.83
CA ALA A 450 -2.32 -27.69 -12.14
C ALA A 450 -0.98 -27.73 -12.89
N ASN A 451 -0.05 -28.57 -12.44
CA ASN A 451 1.26 -28.73 -13.06
C ASN A 451 1.18 -29.52 -14.36
N MET A 452 0.28 -30.51 -14.44
CA MET A 452 0.01 -31.25 -15.69
C MET A 452 -0.48 -30.31 -16.80
N ARG A 453 -1.51 -29.51 -16.50
CA ARG A 453 -2.04 -28.50 -17.45
C ARG A 453 -0.98 -27.47 -17.83
N CYS A 454 -0.12 -27.07 -16.89
CA CYS A 454 0.99 -26.16 -17.16
C CYS A 454 1.92 -26.71 -18.25
N ILE A 455 2.35 -27.98 -18.15
CA ILE A 455 3.22 -28.61 -19.14
C ILE A 455 2.51 -28.70 -20.49
N GLU A 456 1.28 -29.20 -20.53
CA GLU A 456 0.51 -29.38 -21.77
C GLU A 456 0.25 -28.06 -22.51
N GLN A 457 -0.15 -27.02 -21.79
CA GLN A 457 -0.39 -25.70 -22.38
C GLN A 457 0.91 -25.07 -22.88
N ALA A 458 2.00 -25.17 -22.12
CA ALA A 458 3.30 -24.67 -22.54
C ALA A 458 3.82 -25.42 -23.78
N GLU A 459 3.61 -26.73 -23.86
CA GLU A 459 3.95 -27.52 -25.05
C GLU A 459 3.14 -27.07 -26.25
N ARG A 460 1.81 -26.90 -26.10
CA ARG A 460 0.94 -26.43 -27.18
C ARG A 460 1.36 -25.05 -27.69
N LEU A 461 1.63 -24.11 -26.79
CA LEU A 461 2.05 -22.76 -27.13
C LEU A 461 3.35 -22.77 -27.96
N HIS A 462 4.40 -23.45 -27.46
CA HIS A 462 5.67 -23.51 -28.17
C HIS A 462 5.63 -24.33 -29.45
N TRP A 463 4.75 -25.33 -29.54
CA TRP A 463 4.51 -26.06 -30.78
C TRP A 463 3.85 -25.15 -31.83
N GLU A 464 2.84 -24.37 -31.44
CA GLU A 464 2.18 -23.39 -32.32
C GLU A 464 3.17 -22.32 -32.82
N GLU A 465 4.04 -21.80 -31.95
CA GLU A 465 5.12 -20.88 -32.32
C GLU A 465 6.07 -21.50 -33.35
N GLN A 466 6.45 -22.77 -33.18
CA GLN A 466 7.30 -23.50 -34.13
C GLN A 466 6.61 -23.71 -35.49
N GLN A 467 5.30 -23.96 -35.50
CA GLN A 467 4.52 -24.09 -36.75
C GLN A 467 4.33 -22.74 -37.46
N ALA A 468 4.10 -21.66 -36.71
CA ALA A 468 3.96 -20.31 -37.24
C ALA A 468 5.28 -19.78 -37.84
N GLY A 469 6.40 -20.01 -37.14
CA GLY A 469 7.74 -19.72 -37.66
C GLY A 469 8.11 -20.58 -38.88
N GLY A 470 7.63 -21.82 -38.93
CA GLY A 470 7.79 -22.71 -40.09
C GLY A 470 7.03 -22.26 -41.34
N LYS A 471 5.84 -21.66 -41.19
CA LYS A 471 5.04 -21.14 -42.33
C LYS A 471 5.66 -19.90 -42.98
N LEU A 472 6.27 -18.99 -42.21
CA LEU A 472 7.02 -17.86 -42.78
C LEU A 472 8.26 -18.31 -43.58
N GLY A 473 8.80 -19.50 -43.33
CA GLY A 473 10.00 -20.02 -44.00
C GLY A 473 9.79 -20.67 -45.37
N THR A 474 8.54 -20.90 -45.81
CA THR A 474 8.24 -21.65 -47.05
C THR A 474 7.50 -20.88 -48.13
N GLU A 475 6.93 -19.70 -47.86
CA GLU A 475 6.22 -18.90 -48.87
C GLU A 475 6.97 -17.65 -49.37
N GLU A 476 8.10 -17.27 -48.75
CA GLU A 476 8.92 -16.10 -49.15
C GLU A 476 10.26 -16.44 -49.83
N MET A 477 10.36 -17.57 -50.54
CA MET A 477 11.56 -17.91 -51.33
C MET A 477 11.34 -18.16 -52.84
N VAL A 478 10.18 -17.76 -53.41
CA VAL A 478 9.93 -17.95 -54.87
C VAL A 478 9.41 -16.71 -55.61
N GLY A 479 9.17 -15.55 -54.97
CA GLY A 479 8.48 -14.47 -55.69
C GLY A 479 8.76 -13.05 -55.25
N MET A 480 10.02 -12.58 -55.26
CA MET A 480 10.32 -11.14 -55.39
C MET A 480 11.77 -10.87 -55.85
N GLN A 481 12.11 -11.36 -57.04
CA GLN A 481 12.92 -10.59 -57.98
C GLN A 481 11.99 -10.25 -59.15
N ASN A 482 11.75 -8.95 -59.37
CA ASN A 482 11.04 -8.29 -60.49
C ASN A 482 9.71 -7.63 -60.11
N GLY A 483 9.64 -6.30 -60.33
CA GLY A 483 8.37 -5.61 -60.64
C GLY A 483 8.03 -4.41 -59.76
N VAL A 484 8.54 -3.24 -60.14
CA VAL A 484 8.00 -1.92 -59.78
C VAL A 484 6.86 -1.61 -60.75
N GLU A 485 5.65 -1.29 -60.25
CA GLU A 485 4.71 -0.24 -60.73
C GLU A 485 3.23 -0.49 -60.31
N GLU A 486 2.61 0.59 -59.84
CA GLU A 486 1.18 0.94 -59.72
C GLU A 486 0.07 -0.14 -59.88
N ARG A 487 -0.82 -0.25 -58.86
CA ARG A 487 -2.27 0.10 -58.98
C ARG A 487 -3.08 -0.18 -57.70
N ASN A 488 -4.09 0.68 -57.54
CA ASN A 488 -5.10 0.79 -56.50
C ASN A 488 -5.83 -0.50 -56.07
N GLY A 489 -6.15 -0.55 -54.77
CA GLY A 489 -7.53 -0.76 -54.31
C GLY A 489 -7.99 -2.21 -54.08
N LYS A 490 -7.71 -2.73 -52.88
CA LYS A 490 -8.63 -3.53 -52.02
C LYS A 490 -7.86 -3.95 -50.76
N HIS A 491 -8.21 -3.37 -49.61
CA HIS A 491 -7.69 -3.83 -48.31
C HIS A 491 -8.38 -5.14 -47.93
N LEU A 492 -7.58 -6.22 -47.87
CA LEU A 492 -7.86 -7.43 -47.10
C LEU A 492 -6.88 -7.41 -45.92
N GLU A 493 -7.41 -7.20 -44.73
CA GLU A 493 -6.66 -7.23 -43.47
C GLU A 493 -6.22 -8.65 -43.15
N ALA A 494 -4.92 -8.92 -43.21
CA ALA A 494 -4.30 -10.03 -42.51
C ALA A 494 -3.77 -9.50 -41.17
N ARG A 495 -4.43 -9.89 -40.07
CA ARG A 495 -3.99 -9.64 -38.69
C ARG A 495 -2.78 -10.52 -38.39
N CYS A 496 -1.57 -9.98 -38.52
CA CYS A 496 -0.41 -10.46 -37.76
C CYS A 496 -0.60 -10.04 -36.30
N VAL A 497 -0.90 -11.00 -35.43
CA VAL A 497 -0.87 -10.81 -33.98
C VAL A 497 0.60 -10.81 -33.54
N ALA A 498 1.21 -9.63 -33.52
CA ALA A 498 2.41 -9.40 -32.73
C ALA A 498 1.97 -9.34 -31.25
N LEU A 499 2.40 -10.32 -30.46
CA LEU A 499 2.30 -10.27 -29.00
C LEU A 499 3.33 -9.26 -28.50
N ASP A 500 2.92 -8.00 -28.37
CA ASP A 500 3.72 -6.97 -27.70
C ASP A 500 3.73 -7.22 -26.19
N TYR A 501 4.86 -7.76 -25.71
CA TYR A 501 5.26 -7.69 -24.31
C TYR A 501 5.89 -6.32 -24.04
N PRO A 502 5.42 -5.52 -23.05
CA PRO A 502 6.01 -4.22 -22.78
C PRO A 502 7.24 -4.34 -21.86
N PHE A 503 8.43 -4.28 -22.45
CA PHE A 503 9.61 -3.67 -21.81
C PHE A 503 10.06 -2.50 -22.68
N TYR A 504 10.10 -1.30 -22.10
CA TYR A 504 10.42 -0.06 -22.80
C TYR A 504 11.89 0.05 -23.20
N SER A 505 12.10 0.48 -24.45
CA SER A 505 13.39 0.88 -25.02
C SER A 505 13.97 2.16 -24.40
N PRO A 506 15.31 2.32 -24.39
CA PRO A 506 15.99 3.48 -23.82
C PRO A 506 15.89 4.74 -24.70
N ILE A 507 15.69 5.89 -24.04
CA ILE A 507 15.76 7.23 -24.62
C ILE A 507 17.23 7.57 -24.93
N THR A 508 17.58 7.62 -26.22
CA THR A 508 18.85 8.17 -26.72
C THR A 508 18.84 9.69 -26.71
N ALA A 509 19.84 10.29 -26.05
CA ALA A 509 20.18 11.70 -26.16
C ALA A 509 20.71 12.05 -27.57
N PRO A 510 20.42 13.25 -28.11
CA PRO A 510 20.91 13.64 -29.43
C PRO A 510 22.38 14.08 -29.37
N THR A 511 23.30 13.23 -29.84
CA THR A 511 24.64 13.65 -30.25
C THR A 511 24.57 14.35 -31.60
N SER A 512 24.71 15.67 -31.60
CA SER A 512 25.04 16.45 -32.78
C SER A 512 26.53 16.29 -33.10
N THR A 513 26.86 15.75 -34.28
CA THR A 513 28.18 15.96 -34.89
C THR A 513 28.01 16.41 -36.34
N PRO A 514 28.85 17.34 -36.81
CA PRO A 514 28.58 18.12 -38.01
C PRO A 514 29.08 17.40 -39.27
N ARG A 515 28.23 17.31 -40.29
CA ARG A 515 28.69 17.05 -41.67
C ARG A 515 29.14 18.36 -42.28
N SER A 516 30.46 18.54 -42.43
CA SER A 516 31.04 19.47 -43.37
C SER A 516 31.51 18.69 -44.61
N SER A 517 31.10 19.15 -45.79
CA SER A 517 31.78 18.83 -47.04
C SER A 517 31.67 20.03 -47.97
N ARG A 518 32.77 20.74 -48.19
CA ARG A 518 33.35 20.94 -49.53
C ARG A 518 34.62 21.80 -49.49
N ARG A 519 35.65 21.23 -50.12
CA ARG A 519 36.66 21.84 -51.00
C ARG A 519 38.04 22.25 -50.44
N SER A 520 39.00 21.39 -50.81
CA SER A 520 40.29 21.63 -51.49
C SER A 520 41.59 21.90 -50.69
N PRO A 521 42.76 21.47 -51.24
CA PRO A 521 43.99 21.07 -50.52
C PRO A 521 45.18 22.02 -50.85
N PRO A 522 46.47 21.63 -50.77
CA PRO A 522 47.23 20.79 -49.82
C PRO A 522 48.40 21.58 -49.16
N HIS A 523 49.13 21.00 -48.19
CA HIS A 523 50.62 20.91 -48.20
C HIS A 523 51.20 20.37 -46.88
N THR A 524 51.78 19.17 -46.97
CA THR A 524 53.10 18.72 -46.48
C THR A 524 53.66 19.13 -45.10
N VAL A 525 53.97 18.09 -44.31
CA VAL A 525 55.25 17.78 -43.61
C VAL A 525 55.32 17.93 -42.07
N ALA A 526 55.66 16.77 -41.47
CA ALA A 526 56.44 16.48 -40.26
C ALA A 526 55.93 16.81 -38.84
N SER A 527 55.84 15.74 -38.06
CA SER A 527 55.95 15.64 -36.60
C SER A 527 57.44 15.77 -36.15
N PRO A 528 57.89 15.53 -34.88
CA PRO A 528 57.19 15.10 -33.65
C PRO A 528 57.75 15.73 -32.32
N LYS A 529 57.34 15.13 -31.17
CA LYS A 529 58.01 15.02 -29.85
C LYS A 529 57.60 16.02 -28.76
N THR A 530 56.88 15.64 -27.69
CA THR A 530 57.14 14.75 -26.51
C THR A 530 58.00 15.36 -25.41
N SER A 531 57.47 15.38 -24.18
CA SER A 531 58.11 15.20 -22.85
C SER A 531 57.22 15.87 -21.79
N SER A 532 57.18 15.56 -20.50
CA SER A 532 57.49 14.40 -19.66
C SER A 532 56.99 14.74 -18.24
N SER A 533 56.71 13.72 -17.45
CA SER A 533 56.29 13.66 -16.03
C SER A 533 57.08 14.51 -15.00
N SER A 534 56.44 14.92 -13.88
CA SER A 534 56.76 14.48 -12.50
C SER A 534 55.97 15.18 -11.36
N SER A 535 55.44 14.35 -10.44
CA SER A 535 55.30 14.47 -8.96
C SER A 535 54.39 15.51 -8.24
N SER A 536 53.56 14.95 -7.34
CA SER A 536 52.77 15.44 -6.18
C SER A 536 53.59 16.21 -5.10
N PRO A 537 53.06 16.87 -4.02
CA PRO A 537 51.85 16.48 -3.23
C PRO A 537 51.01 17.56 -2.45
N THR A 538 49.83 17.10 -1.97
CA THR A 538 49.05 17.48 -0.76
C THR A 538 48.24 18.80 -0.60
N SER A 539 46.99 18.59 -0.12
CA SER A 539 46.09 19.41 0.70
C SER A 539 45.02 20.32 0.03
N LEU A 540 43.76 19.98 0.35
CA LEU A 540 42.52 20.76 0.52
C LEU A 540 42.23 21.94 -0.45
N LEU A 541 41.07 21.82 -1.13
CA LEU A 541 40.10 22.83 -1.63
C LEU A 541 40.47 24.34 -1.48
N PRO A 542 40.14 25.25 -2.44
CA PRO A 542 38.88 25.24 -3.21
C PRO A 542 38.92 25.77 -4.68
N ALA A 543 37.80 25.50 -5.37
CA ALA A 543 37.12 26.27 -6.43
C ALA A 543 37.88 27.27 -7.32
N VAL A 544 37.83 27.01 -8.64
CA VAL A 544 37.62 28.05 -9.67
C VAL A 544 36.60 27.53 -10.69
N LEU A 545 35.35 27.97 -10.56
CA LEU A 545 34.41 28.09 -11.66
C LEU A 545 33.60 29.36 -11.37
N ALA A 546 34.24 30.49 -11.65
CA ALA A 546 33.60 31.79 -11.75
C ALA A 546 33.76 32.25 -13.19
N LEU A 547 32.65 32.28 -13.92
CA LEU A 547 32.40 33.16 -15.06
C LEU A 547 30.88 33.25 -15.25
N PHE A 548 30.23 33.91 -14.30
CA PHE A 548 29.08 34.79 -14.49
C PHE A 548 29.06 35.71 -13.27
N ASP A 549 29.68 36.87 -13.42
CA ASP A 549 29.81 37.90 -12.40
C ASP A 549 29.38 39.25 -13.00
N ILE A 550 29.14 40.21 -12.10
CA ILE A 550 28.72 41.61 -12.23
C ILE A 550 27.20 41.78 -12.00
N SER A 551 26.71 42.41 -10.93
CA SER A 551 27.38 43.23 -9.90
C SER A 551 26.64 43.21 -8.56
N SER A 552 27.44 43.15 -7.49
CA SER A 552 27.14 43.62 -6.15
C SER A 552 27.01 45.14 -6.06
N ALA A 553 26.11 45.64 -5.21
CA ALA A 553 26.33 46.88 -4.46
C ALA A 553 26.03 46.60 -2.97
N GLN A 554 27.05 46.89 -2.16
CA GLN A 554 27.16 46.64 -0.72
C GLN A 554 26.16 47.45 0.10
N LEU A 555 25.77 46.93 1.27
CA LEU A 555 25.52 47.75 2.47
C LEU A 555 25.96 46.97 3.73
N PRO A 556 26.72 47.59 4.66
CA PRO A 556 27.35 46.90 5.78
C PRO A 556 26.52 46.91 7.07
N SER A 557 26.85 45.97 7.96
CA SER A 557 26.34 45.81 9.32
C SER A 557 26.67 46.98 10.26
N LEU A 558 25.72 47.36 11.13
CA LEU A 558 25.86 47.98 12.47
C LEU A 558 24.46 47.83 13.11
N GLY A 559 24.25 47.30 14.31
CA GLY A 559 24.84 47.69 15.58
C GLY A 559 23.71 48.24 16.47
N ASN A 560 23.22 47.41 17.38
CA ASN A 560 22.13 47.72 18.31
C ASN A 560 22.59 48.76 19.36
N LYS A 561 21.80 49.81 19.63
CA LYS A 561 21.77 50.59 20.89
C LYS A 561 20.66 51.66 20.94
N ASP A 562 19.79 51.51 21.94
CA ASP A 562 19.01 52.46 22.75
C ASP A 562 18.97 53.96 22.39
N SER A 563 17.76 54.55 22.30
CA SER A 563 17.22 55.56 23.27
C SER A 563 16.00 56.37 22.75
N VAL A 564 14.87 56.25 23.47
CA VAL A 564 13.94 57.28 24.02
C VAL A 564 13.52 58.54 23.21
N HIS A 565 12.18 58.73 23.13
CA HIS A 565 11.31 59.93 22.95
C HIS A 565 11.64 61.00 21.88
N ASP A 566 10.67 61.34 21.01
CA ASP A 566 9.60 62.32 21.27
C ASP A 566 8.60 62.36 20.08
N GLY A 567 7.41 62.90 20.32
CA GLY A 567 6.25 62.82 19.45
C GLY A 567 6.13 63.84 18.31
N ASP A 568 4.92 63.82 17.77
CA ASP A 568 4.20 64.80 16.93
C ASP A 568 3.91 64.42 15.46
N ASP A 569 2.61 64.40 15.22
CA ASP A 569 1.85 64.31 13.98
C ASP A 569 2.45 65.07 12.79
N LYS A 570 2.37 64.44 11.61
CA LYS A 570 1.61 65.00 10.46
C LYS A 570 1.61 64.08 9.24
N ASP A 571 0.39 63.81 8.79
CA ASP A 571 -0.02 63.42 7.44
C ASP A 571 0.98 63.74 6.32
N LYS A 572 1.56 62.68 5.74
CA LYS A 572 1.86 62.63 4.31
C LYS A 572 1.61 61.21 3.80
N MET A 573 0.52 61.06 3.06
CA MET A 573 0.25 59.96 2.13
C MET A 573 1.53 59.61 1.36
N ALA A 574 2.17 58.49 1.71
CA ALA A 574 3.10 57.82 0.83
C ALA A 574 2.25 57.01 -0.16
N LYS A 575 2.25 57.45 -1.41
CA LYS A 575 1.78 56.64 -2.54
C LYS A 575 2.65 55.39 -2.58
N ASP A 576 2.08 54.24 -2.24
CA ASP A 576 2.67 52.96 -2.58
C ASP A 576 2.64 52.80 -4.10
N ASP A 577 3.80 53.00 -4.71
CA ASP A 577 4.10 52.56 -6.07
C ASP A 577 4.02 51.03 -6.10
N LYS A 578 2.81 50.49 -6.32
CA LYS A 578 2.66 49.14 -6.87
C LYS A 578 3.41 49.12 -8.20
N PRO A 579 4.36 48.19 -8.45
CA PRO A 579 4.97 48.08 -9.76
C PRO A 579 3.86 47.80 -10.77
N ALA A 580 3.69 48.71 -11.73
CA ALA A 580 2.74 48.56 -12.82
C ALA A 580 2.97 47.21 -13.53
N ALA A 581 1.89 46.44 -13.70
CA ALA A 581 1.91 45.18 -14.43
C ALA A 581 2.66 45.34 -15.76
N ASP A 582 3.72 44.54 -15.97
CA ASP A 582 4.55 44.61 -17.17
C ASP A 582 3.69 44.35 -18.42
N PRO A 583 3.49 45.33 -19.32
CA PRO A 583 2.67 45.16 -20.51
C PRO A 583 3.24 44.14 -21.51
N ARG A 584 4.43 43.57 -21.26
CA ARG A 584 5.06 42.53 -22.10
C ARG A 584 4.52 41.11 -21.84
N MET A 585 3.69 40.87 -20.82
CA MET A 585 3.15 39.55 -20.49
C MET A 585 1.79 39.20 -21.14
N MET A 586 1.17 40.11 -21.89
CA MET A 586 -0.05 39.78 -22.66
C MET A 586 0.30 38.99 -23.93
N SER A 587 -0.31 37.82 -24.10
CA SER A 587 -0.24 37.06 -25.36
C SER A 587 -0.97 37.85 -26.47
N VAL A 588 -0.21 38.60 -27.28
CA VAL A 588 -0.72 39.37 -28.43
C VAL A 588 -0.94 38.48 -29.68
N THR A 589 -0.63 37.18 -29.59
CA THR A 589 -0.85 36.25 -30.70
C THR A 589 -2.35 35.91 -30.85
N PRO A 590 -2.94 36.07 -32.05
CA PRO A 590 -4.34 35.75 -32.27
C PRO A 590 -4.57 34.25 -32.09
N ARG A 591 -5.69 33.89 -31.45
CA ARG A 591 -6.10 32.50 -31.26
C ARG A 591 -6.42 31.86 -32.60
N ILE A 592 -5.88 30.67 -32.83
CA ILE A 592 -6.07 29.94 -34.10
C ILE A 592 -7.34 29.12 -33.98
N ARG A 593 -8.22 29.25 -34.98
CA ARG A 593 -9.42 28.42 -35.13
C ARG A 593 -9.18 27.30 -36.13
N TYR A 594 -9.51 26.09 -35.72
CA TYR A 594 -9.41 24.88 -36.53
C TYR A 594 -10.81 24.34 -36.82
N ASN A 595 -11.03 23.89 -38.05
CA ASN A 595 -12.22 23.16 -38.49
C ASN A 595 -11.85 21.73 -38.95
N THR A 596 -10.72 21.23 -38.47
CA THR A 596 -10.07 19.98 -38.90
C THR A 596 -10.26 18.87 -37.86
N ILE A 597 -11.51 18.60 -37.50
CA ILE A 597 -11.83 17.46 -36.63
C ILE A 597 -11.70 16.19 -37.48
N GLY A 598 -10.86 15.26 -37.04
CA GLY A 598 -10.65 13.95 -37.68
C GLY A 598 -11.65 12.90 -37.22
N GLY A 599 -12.15 13.00 -35.97
CA GLY A 599 -13.15 12.07 -35.45
C GLY A 599 -13.61 12.42 -34.02
N VAL A 600 -14.72 11.81 -33.61
CA VAL A 600 -15.30 11.92 -32.27
C VAL A 600 -15.52 10.50 -31.74
N ASN A 601 -15.00 10.19 -30.55
CA ASN A 601 -15.15 8.88 -29.91
C ASN A 601 -15.42 9.06 -28.41
N GLY A 602 -16.58 8.61 -27.92
CA GLY A 602 -16.98 8.81 -26.53
C GLY A 602 -16.90 10.30 -26.14
N PRO A 603 -16.24 10.65 -25.02
CA PRO A 603 -16.02 12.04 -24.59
C PRO A 603 -14.87 12.77 -25.31
N LEU A 604 -14.21 12.13 -26.29
CA LEU A 604 -13.00 12.63 -26.94
C LEU A 604 -13.27 13.16 -28.36
N VAL A 605 -12.63 14.27 -28.70
CA VAL A 605 -12.60 14.89 -30.01
C VAL A 605 -11.16 14.90 -30.51
N ILE A 606 -10.94 14.30 -31.68
CA ILE A 606 -9.62 14.20 -32.30
C ILE A 606 -9.50 15.29 -33.38
N LEU A 607 -8.51 16.15 -33.24
CA LEU A 607 -8.17 17.17 -34.24
C LEU A 607 -6.90 16.80 -35.00
N GLU A 608 -6.91 17.10 -36.30
CA GLU A 608 -5.77 16.96 -37.19
C GLU A 608 -5.27 18.33 -37.65
N ASN A 609 -4.03 18.40 -38.13
CA ASN A 609 -3.41 19.63 -38.65
C ASN A 609 -3.35 20.80 -37.65
N VAL A 610 -3.30 20.51 -36.35
CA VAL A 610 -3.09 21.51 -35.30
C VAL A 610 -1.62 21.89 -35.26
N LYS A 611 -1.33 23.19 -35.12
CA LYS A 611 0.05 23.70 -35.08
C LYS A 611 0.48 23.83 -33.62
N PHE A 612 1.48 23.05 -33.22
CA PHE A 612 2.09 23.10 -31.88
C PHE A 612 1.08 23.02 -30.71
N PRO A 613 0.20 21.99 -30.67
CA PRO A 613 -0.72 21.82 -29.54
C PRO A 613 0.06 21.63 -28.23
N ARG A 614 -0.38 22.30 -27.15
CA ARG A 614 0.22 22.14 -25.81
C ARG A 614 -0.57 21.14 -24.97
N PHE A 615 0.13 20.42 -24.10
CA PHE A 615 -0.51 19.54 -23.12
C PHE A 615 -1.28 20.36 -22.08
N ASN A 616 -2.45 19.87 -21.63
CA ASN A 616 -3.37 20.55 -20.71
C ASN A 616 -3.89 21.91 -21.19
N GLU A 617 -3.75 22.23 -22.48
CA GLU A 617 -4.27 23.47 -23.07
C GLU A 617 -5.79 23.46 -23.13
N ILE A 618 -6.42 24.59 -22.81
CA ILE A 618 -7.87 24.74 -22.93
C ILE A 618 -8.26 25.13 -24.35
N VAL A 619 -9.33 24.51 -24.84
CA VAL A 619 -9.94 24.81 -26.13
C VAL A 619 -11.42 25.14 -25.96
N SER A 620 -11.92 26.02 -26.81
CA SER A 620 -13.35 26.31 -26.93
C SER A 620 -13.89 25.70 -28.22
N LEU A 621 -14.96 24.92 -28.13
CA LEU A 621 -15.64 24.29 -29.25
C LEU A 621 -16.95 25.03 -29.50
N THR A 622 -17.12 25.62 -30.68
CA THR A 622 -18.38 26.20 -31.13
C THR A 622 -19.09 25.18 -32.03
N LEU A 623 -20.21 24.65 -31.55
CA LEU A 623 -21.05 23.70 -32.27
C LEU A 623 -21.82 24.37 -33.43
N PRO A 624 -22.40 23.60 -34.36
CA PRO A 624 -23.15 24.15 -35.49
C PRO A 624 -24.42 24.91 -35.09
N ASP A 625 -24.98 24.62 -33.92
CA ASP A 625 -26.13 25.30 -33.32
C ASP A 625 -25.76 26.62 -32.64
N GLY A 626 -24.46 26.94 -32.57
CA GLY A 626 -23.93 28.12 -31.88
C GLY A 626 -23.65 27.91 -30.40
N THR A 627 -23.88 26.72 -29.84
CA THR A 627 -23.52 26.42 -28.45
C THR A 627 -22.00 26.33 -28.31
N GLU A 628 -21.47 26.91 -27.24
CA GLU A 628 -20.05 26.84 -26.90
C GLU A 628 -19.82 25.78 -25.81
N ARG A 629 -18.79 24.95 -26.00
CA ARG A 629 -18.33 23.94 -25.05
C ARG A 629 -16.85 24.14 -24.77
N SER A 630 -16.43 23.72 -23.59
CA SER A 630 -15.03 23.79 -23.19
C SER A 630 -14.39 22.40 -23.29
N GLY A 631 -13.11 22.37 -23.59
CA GLY A 631 -12.35 21.12 -23.59
C GLY A 631 -10.90 21.32 -23.21
N GLN A 632 -10.23 20.22 -22.92
CA GLN A 632 -8.82 20.20 -22.56
C GLN A 632 -8.05 19.25 -23.46
N VAL A 633 -6.87 19.67 -23.93
CA VAL A 633 -5.95 18.82 -24.67
C VAL A 633 -5.33 17.79 -23.72
N LEU A 634 -5.66 16.52 -23.94
CA LEU A 634 -5.10 15.39 -23.20
C LEU A 634 -3.82 14.85 -23.82
N GLU A 635 -3.73 14.85 -25.15
CA GLU A 635 -2.59 14.29 -25.85
C GLU A 635 -2.27 15.09 -27.11
N ALA A 636 -0.98 15.28 -27.36
CA ALA A 636 -0.45 15.95 -28.53
C ALA A 636 0.62 15.06 -29.18
N ARG A 637 0.39 14.61 -30.42
CA ARG A 637 1.38 13.87 -31.23
C ARG A 637 1.55 14.55 -32.58
N GLY A 638 2.68 15.20 -32.80
CA GLY A 638 2.96 15.93 -34.04
C GLY A 638 1.92 17.02 -34.29
N SER A 639 1.12 16.88 -35.35
CA SER A 639 0.02 17.78 -35.71
C SER A 639 -1.37 17.30 -35.26
N ARG A 640 -1.45 16.20 -34.51
CA ARG A 640 -2.70 15.64 -33.99
C ARG A 640 -2.86 16.00 -32.51
N ALA A 641 -4.04 16.47 -32.14
CA ALA A 641 -4.41 16.77 -30.76
C ALA A 641 -5.66 15.97 -30.38
N VAL A 642 -5.64 15.35 -29.20
CA VAL A 642 -6.79 14.69 -28.60
C VAL A 642 -7.33 15.60 -27.51
N VAL A 643 -8.55 16.07 -27.70
CA VAL A 643 -9.25 16.99 -26.79
C VAL A 643 -10.36 16.22 -26.09
N GLN A 644 -10.45 16.37 -24.78
CA GLN A 644 -11.60 15.91 -24.01
C GLN A 644 -12.58 17.07 -23.82
N VAL A 645 -13.86 16.86 -24.13
CA VAL A 645 -14.91 17.89 -24.02
C VAL A 645 -15.61 17.76 -22.67
N PHE A 646 -15.71 18.84 -21.91
CA PHE A 646 -16.26 18.84 -20.54
C PHE A 646 -17.75 18.54 -20.51
N GLU A 647 -18.53 19.20 -21.37
CA GLU A 647 -19.98 19.05 -21.44
C GLU A 647 -20.43 17.86 -22.33
N GLY A 648 -19.49 16.99 -22.72
CA GLY A 648 -19.71 15.83 -23.58
C GLY A 648 -19.70 16.14 -25.08
N THR A 649 -19.84 15.11 -25.91
CA THR A 649 -19.66 15.20 -27.38
C THR A 649 -20.97 15.15 -28.18
N SER A 650 -22.12 15.05 -27.50
CA SER A 650 -23.44 15.00 -28.15
C SER A 650 -23.70 16.24 -28.99
N GLY A 651 -23.96 16.08 -30.28
CA GLY A 651 -24.23 17.19 -31.21
C GLY A 651 -23.01 17.80 -31.90
N ILE A 652 -21.81 17.26 -31.68
CA ILE A 652 -20.60 17.71 -32.38
C ILE A 652 -20.59 17.16 -33.82
N ASP A 653 -20.60 18.06 -34.81
CA ASP A 653 -20.45 17.72 -36.23
C ASP A 653 -18.98 17.87 -36.68
N VAL A 654 -18.45 16.86 -37.36
CA VAL A 654 -17.03 16.80 -37.77
C VAL A 654 -16.63 17.92 -38.74
N LYS A 655 -17.56 18.42 -39.57
CA LYS A 655 -17.26 19.41 -40.62
C LYS A 655 -17.60 20.84 -40.21
N LYS A 656 -18.64 21.02 -39.41
CA LYS A 656 -19.20 22.34 -39.08
C LYS A 656 -18.73 22.89 -37.73
N THR A 657 -18.29 22.03 -36.81
CA THR A 657 -17.79 22.46 -35.50
C THR A 657 -16.44 23.17 -35.65
N LYS A 658 -16.28 24.27 -34.93
CA LYS A 658 -15.03 25.05 -34.91
C LYS A 658 -14.39 24.92 -33.54
N VAL A 659 -13.08 24.73 -33.50
CA VAL A 659 -12.32 24.60 -32.26
C VAL A 659 -11.27 25.70 -32.19
N GLU A 660 -11.32 26.52 -31.16
CA GLU A 660 -10.40 27.63 -30.88
C GLU A 660 -9.45 27.24 -29.73
N PHE A 661 -8.14 27.31 -29.98
CA PHE A 661 -7.11 27.01 -28.98
C PHE A 661 -6.72 28.28 -28.22
N THR A 662 -6.74 28.21 -26.88
CA THR A 662 -6.52 29.40 -26.04
C THR A 662 -5.05 29.75 -25.79
N GLY A 663 -4.12 28.80 -25.99
CA GLY A 663 -2.68 28.97 -25.78
C GLY A 663 -2.18 28.70 -24.36
N HIS A 664 -3.08 28.50 -23.40
CA HIS A 664 -2.76 28.41 -21.97
C HIS A 664 -3.50 27.24 -21.29
N SER A 665 -2.99 26.79 -20.15
CA SER A 665 -3.68 25.86 -19.25
C SER A 665 -4.93 26.52 -18.63
N LEU A 666 -5.77 25.72 -17.99
CA LEU A 666 -6.96 26.21 -17.31
C LEU A 666 -6.57 27.13 -16.16
N LYS A 667 -7.06 28.38 -16.21
CA LYS A 667 -6.83 29.38 -15.17
C LYS A 667 -8.15 29.83 -14.57
N LEU A 668 -8.14 30.03 -13.25
CA LEU A 668 -9.24 30.63 -12.50
C LEU A 668 -8.93 32.10 -12.26
N GLY A 669 -9.90 32.97 -12.56
CA GLY A 669 -9.85 34.36 -12.13
C GLY A 669 -10.17 34.44 -10.65
N VAL A 670 -9.17 34.71 -9.82
CA VAL A 670 -9.31 34.80 -8.36
C VAL A 670 -9.48 36.25 -7.92
N SER A 671 -10.28 36.47 -6.89
CA SER A 671 -10.48 37.76 -6.24
C SER A 671 -11.01 37.56 -4.82
N GLU A 672 -10.80 38.56 -3.95
CA GLU A 672 -11.41 38.57 -2.62
C GLU A 672 -12.95 38.59 -2.68
N ASP A 673 -13.54 39.17 -3.73
CA ASP A 673 -14.99 39.25 -3.98
C ASP A 673 -15.68 37.89 -4.20
N MET A 674 -14.91 36.80 -4.21
CA MET A 674 -15.44 35.42 -4.26
C MET A 674 -15.92 34.91 -2.89
N LEU A 675 -15.59 35.59 -1.78
CA LEU A 675 -16.14 35.29 -0.46
C LEU A 675 -17.65 35.62 -0.44
N GLY A 676 -18.46 34.71 0.11
CA GLY A 676 -19.91 34.85 0.13
C GLY A 676 -20.62 34.51 -1.17
N ARG A 677 -19.91 33.95 -2.16
CA ARG A 677 -20.45 33.63 -3.48
C ARG A 677 -20.52 32.14 -3.76
N ILE A 678 -21.43 31.79 -4.68
CA ILE A 678 -21.67 30.41 -5.11
C ILE A 678 -21.31 30.25 -6.59
N PHE A 679 -20.45 29.28 -6.86
CA PHE A 679 -19.96 28.91 -8.17
C PHE A 679 -20.36 27.47 -8.53
N ASP A 680 -20.48 27.18 -9.82
CA ASP A 680 -20.59 25.81 -10.33
C ASP A 680 -19.21 25.09 -10.35
N GLY A 681 -19.21 23.82 -10.74
CA GLY A 681 -18.00 23.01 -10.90
C GLY A 681 -17.02 23.50 -11.99
N SER A 682 -17.45 24.44 -12.82
CA SER A 682 -16.65 25.11 -13.87
C SER A 682 -16.15 26.50 -13.45
N GLY A 683 -16.49 26.98 -12.24
CA GLY A 683 -16.10 28.29 -11.71
C GLY A 683 -16.97 29.45 -12.19
N ARG A 684 -18.16 29.19 -12.75
CA ARG A 684 -19.13 30.22 -13.16
C ARG A 684 -20.07 30.51 -12.00
N ALA A 685 -20.40 31.77 -11.78
CA ALA A 685 -21.30 32.15 -10.68
C ALA A 685 -22.75 31.70 -10.94
N ILE A 686 -23.36 31.03 -9.95
CA ILE A 686 -24.75 30.53 -10.01
C ILE A 686 -25.71 31.26 -9.06
N ASP A 687 -25.17 32.15 -8.22
CA ASP A 687 -25.90 33.01 -7.26
C ASP A 687 -26.65 34.20 -7.90
N LYS A 688 -26.71 34.27 -9.25
CA LYS A 688 -27.25 35.41 -10.04
C LYS A 688 -26.54 36.75 -9.79
N GLY A 689 -25.38 36.74 -9.14
CA GLY A 689 -24.53 37.92 -9.01
C GLY A 689 -23.80 38.27 -10.30
N PRO A 690 -23.11 39.42 -10.36
CA PRO A 690 -22.32 39.82 -11.52
C PRO A 690 -21.13 38.85 -11.75
N LYS A 691 -20.49 38.93 -12.92
CA LYS A 691 -19.23 38.21 -13.16
C LYS A 691 -18.16 38.73 -12.19
N VAL A 692 -17.38 37.82 -11.60
CA VAL A 692 -16.26 38.16 -10.71
C VAL A 692 -15.22 38.95 -11.52
N LEU A 693 -14.79 40.09 -10.97
CA LEU A 693 -13.68 40.84 -11.53
C LEU A 693 -12.39 40.26 -10.98
N ALA A 694 -11.67 39.50 -11.82
CA ALA A 694 -10.45 38.84 -11.40
C ALA A 694 -9.32 39.84 -11.10
N GLU A 695 -8.68 39.69 -9.95
CA GLU A 695 -7.45 40.42 -9.59
C GLU A 695 -6.23 39.77 -10.23
N ASP A 696 -6.21 38.43 -10.26
CA ASP A 696 -5.19 37.63 -10.94
C ASP A 696 -5.81 36.37 -11.58
N TYR A 697 -5.10 35.76 -12.52
CA TYR A 697 -5.47 34.51 -13.17
C TYR A 697 -4.45 33.41 -12.84
N LEU A 698 -4.80 32.56 -11.88
CA LEU A 698 -3.94 31.48 -11.38
C LEU A 698 -4.25 30.14 -12.08
N ASP A 699 -3.22 29.32 -12.30
CA ASP A 699 -3.40 27.95 -12.82
C ASP A 699 -4.06 27.08 -11.75
N ILE A 700 -5.12 26.36 -12.13
CA ILE A 700 -5.88 25.54 -11.19
C ILE A 700 -5.09 24.35 -10.64
N ASN A 701 -4.04 23.93 -11.36
CA ASN A 701 -3.17 22.82 -10.94
C ASN A 701 -2.31 23.20 -9.72
N GLY A 702 -2.22 24.50 -9.40
CA GLY A 702 -1.41 25.00 -8.29
C GLY A 702 0.08 24.86 -8.55
N SER A 703 0.87 25.02 -7.48
CA SER A 703 2.33 24.83 -7.51
C SER A 703 2.78 23.99 -6.33
N PRO A 704 3.75 23.09 -6.51
CA PRO A 704 4.27 22.31 -5.39
C PRO A 704 4.98 23.23 -4.38
N ILE A 705 4.60 23.11 -3.11
CA ILE A 705 5.23 23.87 -2.02
C ILE A 705 6.64 23.29 -1.77
N ASN A 706 7.65 24.16 -1.69
CA ASN A 706 9.01 23.74 -1.36
C ASN A 706 9.04 23.15 0.06
N PRO A 707 9.49 21.89 0.26
CA PRO A 707 9.53 21.27 1.58
C PRO A 707 10.33 22.05 2.62
N TYR A 708 11.39 22.76 2.23
CA TYR A 708 12.21 23.56 3.15
C TYR A 708 11.44 24.79 3.68
N ALA A 709 10.60 25.38 2.84
CA ALA A 709 9.80 26.55 3.21
C ALA A 709 8.50 26.19 3.95
N ARG A 710 8.25 24.90 4.24
CA ARG A 710 7.02 24.45 4.90
C ARG A 710 7.21 24.49 6.41
N LEU A 711 6.34 25.22 7.11
CA LEU A 711 6.31 25.25 8.57
C LEU A 711 5.50 24.09 9.13
N TYR A 712 5.95 23.55 10.25
CA TYR A 712 5.28 22.43 10.92
C TYR A 712 4.02 22.92 11.67
N PRO A 713 2.86 22.24 11.55
CA PRO A 713 1.64 22.60 12.27
C PRO A 713 1.71 22.34 13.80
N GLU A 714 1.53 23.39 14.60
CA GLU A 714 1.54 23.33 16.07
C GLU A 714 0.26 23.87 16.72
N GLU A 715 -0.52 24.72 16.05
CA GLU A 715 -1.75 25.28 16.62
C GLU A 715 -2.94 24.34 16.43
N MET A 716 -3.80 24.21 17.45
CA MET A 716 -5.01 23.38 17.38
C MET A 716 -6.20 24.18 16.83
N ILE A 717 -6.99 23.54 15.96
CA ILE A 717 -8.32 24.02 15.57
C ILE A 717 -9.36 23.37 16.49
N SER A 718 -10.24 24.18 17.09
CA SER A 718 -11.42 23.68 17.79
C SER A 718 -12.56 23.51 16.80
N THR A 719 -13.02 22.28 16.62
CA THR A 719 -14.17 21.94 15.77
C THR A 719 -15.48 22.01 16.55
N GLY A 720 -15.43 22.09 17.87
CA GLY A 720 -16.61 22.06 18.75
C GLY A 720 -17.15 20.66 19.01
N ILE A 721 -16.65 19.63 18.32
CA ILE A 721 -17.04 18.22 18.49
C ILE A 721 -16.07 17.54 19.45
N SER A 722 -16.56 17.05 20.59
CA SER A 722 -15.74 16.43 21.65
C SER A 722 -14.89 15.25 21.16
N ALA A 723 -15.48 14.37 20.35
CA ALA A 723 -14.82 13.18 19.79
C ALA A 723 -13.68 13.53 18.80
N ILE A 724 -13.73 14.71 18.16
CA ILE A 724 -12.65 15.19 17.30
C ILE A 724 -11.64 15.96 18.14
N ASP A 725 -12.09 16.97 18.88
CA ASP A 725 -11.21 17.90 19.61
C ASP A 725 -10.37 17.20 20.70
N THR A 726 -10.93 16.22 21.42
CA THR A 726 -10.21 15.56 22.54
C THR A 726 -9.50 14.26 22.15
N MET A 727 -10.09 13.47 21.25
CA MET A 727 -9.53 12.15 20.89
C MET A 727 -8.64 12.22 19.65
N ASN A 728 -8.96 13.09 18.69
CA ASN A 728 -8.32 13.16 17.38
C ASN A 728 -8.08 14.61 16.96
N SER A 729 -7.44 15.41 17.84
CA SER A 729 -7.31 16.86 17.66
C SER A 729 -6.69 17.20 16.30
N ILE A 730 -7.23 18.24 15.67
CA ILE A 730 -6.81 18.69 14.34
C ILE A 730 -5.86 19.88 14.49
N ALA A 731 -4.68 19.79 13.89
CA ALA A 731 -3.72 20.87 13.81
C ALA A 731 -4.01 21.81 12.63
N ARG A 732 -3.67 23.08 12.78
CA ARG A 732 -3.87 24.11 11.77
C ARG A 732 -2.87 23.94 10.62
N GLY A 733 -3.39 23.64 9.42
CA GLY A 733 -2.59 23.24 8.27
C GLY A 733 -2.54 21.72 8.05
N GLN A 734 -3.22 20.94 8.89
CA GLN A 734 -3.33 19.49 8.74
C GLN A 734 -4.30 19.13 7.61
N LYS A 735 -4.06 17.95 7.02
CA LYS A 735 -4.97 17.28 6.10
C LYS A 735 -5.52 16.02 6.77
N ILE A 736 -6.82 16.05 7.12
CA ILE A 736 -7.48 14.96 7.85
C ILE A 736 -8.86 14.64 7.23
N PRO A 737 -9.04 13.44 6.64
CA PRO A 737 -10.27 13.04 5.99
C PRO A 737 -11.34 12.59 6.98
N ILE A 738 -12.60 12.65 6.56
CA ILE A 738 -13.74 11.97 7.21
C ILE A 738 -14.14 10.78 6.32
N PHE A 739 -13.96 9.58 6.86
CA PHE A 739 -14.39 8.32 6.25
C PHE A 739 -15.81 8.03 6.71
N SER A 740 -16.75 8.07 5.77
CA SER A 740 -18.16 7.83 6.01
C SER A 740 -18.66 6.71 5.12
N ALA A 741 -19.95 6.43 5.17
CA ALA A 741 -20.64 5.51 4.29
C ALA A 741 -21.95 6.09 3.77
N ALA A 742 -22.49 5.47 2.73
CA ALA A 742 -23.80 5.82 2.19
C ALA A 742 -24.89 5.70 3.27
N GLY A 743 -25.65 6.78 3.44
CA GLY A 743 -26.73 6.90 4.43
C GLY A 743 -26.30 7.34 5.83
N LEU A 744 -25.01 7.59 6.09
CA LEU A 744 -24.56 8.14 7.38
C LEU A 744 -24.56 9.68 7.38
N PRO A 745 -24.68 10.34 8.55
CA PRO A 745 -24.87 11.79 8.64
C PRO A 745 -23.56 12.59 8.55
N HIS A 746 -22.76 12.34 7.50
CA HIS A 746 -21.47 13.02 7.30
C HIS A 746 -21.62 14.46 6.83
N ASN A 747 -22.71 14.78 6.14
CA ASN A 747 -22.98 16.14 5.68
C ASN A 747 -23.34 17.05 6.86
N GLU A 748 -24.10 16.53 7.82
CA GLU A 748 -24.45 17.22 9.06
C GLU A 748 -23.22 17.46 9.93
N ILE A 749 -22.32 16.49 10.03
CA ILE A 749 -21.03 16.65 10.72
C ILE A 749 -20.18 17.72 10.02
N ALA A 750 -20.11 17.71 8.69
CA ALA A 750 -19.36 18.71 7.93
C ALA A 750 -19.90 20.12 8.14
N ALA A 751 -21.23 20.27 8.08
CA ALA A 751 -21.91 21.53 8.35
C ALA A 751 -21.67 21.99 9.80
N GLN A 752 -21.71 21.07 10.77
CA GLN A 752 -21.38 21.36 12.17
C GLN A 752 -19.94 21.90 12.30
N ILE A 753 -18.97 21.25 11.67
CA ILE A 753 -17.58 21.70 11.68
C ILE A 753 -17.47 23.10 11.07
N CYS A 754 -18.11 23.37 9.92
CA CYS A 754 -18.10 24.71 9.31
C CYS A 754 -18.65 25.80 10.23
N ARG A 755 -19.76 25.52 10.95
CA ARG A 755 -20.39 26.49 11.85
C ARG A 755 -19.55 26.78 13.09
N GLN A 756 -18.87 25.75 13.60
CA GLN A 756 -18.27 25.78 14.94
C GLN A 756 -16.76 26.01 14.91
N SER A 757 -16.10 25.76 13.77
CA SER A 757 -14.66 25.84 13.62
C SER A 757 -14.10 27.21 14.00
N GLY A 758 -13.06 27.21 14.82
CA GLY A 758 -12.31 28.40 15.19
C GLY A 758 -11.00 28.02 15.89
N LEU A 759 -10.21 29.02 16.28
CA LEU A 759 -8.99 28.81 17.07
C LEU A 759 -9.32 28.57 18.55
N VAL A 760 -8.48 27.80 19.25
CA VAL A 760 -8.61 27.57 20.69
C VAL A 760 -8.20 28.83 21.44
N GLN A 761 -9.16 29.48 22.12
CA GLN A 761 -8.87 30.61 23.01
C GLN A 761 -8.25 30.12 24.33
N LEU A 762 -7.09 30.67 24.71
CA LEU A 762 -6.39 30.30 25.94
C LEU A 762 -7.04 30.99 27.16
N GLN A 763 -7.32 30.25 28.22
CA GLN A 763 -7.98 30.78 29.44
C GLN A 763 -7.20 31.90 30.16
N LYS A 764 -5.89 32.07 29.90
CA LYS A 764 -5.09 33.16 30.48
C LYS A 764 -5.42 34.54 29.90
N GLU A 765 -5.96 34.61 28.69
CA GLU A 765 -6.28 35.87 28.00
C GLU A 765 -7.67 36.41 28.37
N GLN A 766 -8.52 35.60 29.00
CA GLN A 766 -9.81 36.07 29.54
C GLN A 766 -9.69 36.82 30.88
N GLN A 767 -8.56 36.72 31.60
CA GLN A 767 -8.36 37.38 32.90
C GLN A 767 -7.56 38.68 32.82
N ASP A 768 -6.59 38.78 31.90
CA ASP A 768 -5.84 39.99 31.62
C ASP A 768 -6.27 40.50 30.24
N GLY A 769 -7.14 41.51 30.17
CA GLY A 769 -7.68 42.10 28.94
C GLY A 769 -6.63 42.83 28.07
N VAL A 770 -5.54 42.16 27.73
CA VAL A 770 -4.43 42.63 26.91
C VAL A 770 -4.26 41.67 25.74
N ASN A 771 -5.09 41.85 24.72
CA ASN A 771 -4.92 41.20 23.40
C ASN A 771 -3.58 41.66 22.80
N LYS A 772 -2.56 40.80 22.84
CA LYS A 772 -1.26 41.06 22.19
C LYS A 772 -1.20 40.56 20.73
N GLY A 773 -2.25 39.94 20.20
CA GLY A 773 -2.38 39.52 18.80
C GLY A 773 -3.63 40.09 18.13
N VAL A 774 -3.65 41.38 17.78
CA VAL A 774 -4.83 42.04 17.18
C VAL A 774 -5.19 41.51 15.77
N HIS A 775 -4.30 40.73 15.13
CA HIS A 775 -4.44 40.27 13.74
C HIS A 775 -4.75 38.77 13.55
N ASP A 776 -4.26 37.87 14.41
CA ASP A 776 -4.42 36.41 14.22
C ASP A 776 -5.67 35.86 14.92
N ASP A 777 -6.13 36.50 16.01
CA ASP A 777 -7.28 36.04 16.82
C ASP A 777 -8.63 36.64 16.38
N HIS A 778 -8.67 37.40 15.29
CA HIS A 778 -9.92 37.99 14.80
C HIS A 778 -10.71 36.97 13.96
N ASP A 779 -11.96 36.70 14.32
CA ASP A 779 -12.84 35.72 13.65
C ASP A 779 -13.03 35.99 12.13
N ASP A 780 -12.81 37.22 11.67
CA ASP A 780 -12.88 37.60 10.26
C ASP A 780 -11.67 37.13 9.42
N ASN A 781 -10.60 36.69 10.07
CA ASN A 781 -9.43 36.12 9.39
C ASN A 781 -9.61 34.63 9.05
N PHE A 782 -10.68 34.00 9.52
CA PHE A 782 -11.03 32.62 9.20
C PHE A 782 -12.02 32.57 8.03
N SER A 783 -11.67 31.80 7.00
CA SER A 783 -12.49 31.65 5.79
C SER A 783 -12.67 30.19 5.43
N ILE A 784 -13.81 29.86 4.84
CA ILE A 784 -14.15 28.47 4.48
C ILE A 784 -14.29 28.38 2.97
N VAL A 785 -13.64 27.38 2.37
CA VAL A 785 -13.84 27.04 0.96
C VAL A 785 -14.46 25.65 0.90
N PHE A 786 -15.66 25.57 0.34
CA PHE A 786 -16.43 24.34 0.27
C PHE A 786 -16.56 23.87 -1.17
N GLY A 787 -16.06 22.67 -1.47
CA GLY A 787 -16.13 22.04 -2.78
C GLY A 787 -17.04 20.81 -2.75
N ALA A 788 -18.19 20.88 -3.41
CA ALA A 788 -19.15 19.79 -3.57
C ALA A 788 -19.03 19.16 -4.97
N MET A 789 -18.90 17.83 -5.07
CA MET A 789 -18.64 17.07 -6.29
C MET A 789 -19.64 15.92 -6.42
N GLY A 790 -20.45 15.96 -7.47
CA GLY A 790 -21.46 14.92 -7.73
C GLY A 790 -22.50 14.77 -6.62
N VAL A 791 -22.82 15.86 -5.91
CA VAL A 791 -23.79 15.81 -4.80
C VAL A 791 -25.23 15.88 -5.32
N ASN A 792 -26.16 15.31 -4.55
CA ASN A 792 -27.59 15.42 -4.86
C ASN A 792 -28.10 16.84 -4.62
N LEU A 793 -29.20 17.20 -5.29
CA LEU A 793 -29.84 18.52 -5.13
C LEU A 793 -30.32 18.78 -3.69
N GLU A 794 -30.69 17.74 -2.95
CA GLU A 794 -31.08 17.86 -1.54
C GLU A 794 -29.88 18.22 -0.67
N THR A 795 -28.74 17.56 -0.89
CA THR A 795 -27.48 17.82 -0.17
C THR A 795 -26.97 19.23 -0.46
N SER A 796 -27.01 19.69 -1.72
CA SER A 796 -26.59 21.05 -2.04
C SER A 796 -27.48 22.10 -1.38
N ARG A 797 -28.82 21.91 -1.41
CA ARG A 797 -29.77 22.77 -0.69
C ARG A 797 -29.56 22.77 0.81
N PHE A 798 -29.24 21.61 1.39
CA PHE A 798 -28.94 21.50 2.82
C PHE A 798 -27.76 22.39 3.20
N PHE A 799 -26.63 22.30 2.48
CA PHE A 799 -25.47 23.15 2.76
C PHE A 799 -25.74 24.64 2.52
N THR A 800 -26.36 25.01 1.40
CA THR A 800 -26.68 26.41 1.11
C THR A 800 -27.57 27.01 2.19
N ARG A 801 -28.64 26.31 2.56
CA ARG A 801 -29.58 26.77 3.59
C ARG A 801 -28.91 26.85 4.97
N ASP A 802 -28.09 25.87 5.33
CA ASP A 802 -27.38 25.88 6.60
C ASP A 802 -26.40 27.06 6.69
N PHE A 803 -25.65 27.36 5.62
CA PHE A 803 -24.73 28.50 5.62
C PHE A 803 -25.45 29.86 5.61
N GLU A 804 -26.62 29.95 4.98
CA GLU A 804 -27.48 31.13 5.01
C GLU A 804 -28.11 31.37 6.39
N GLU A 805 -28.70 30.34 7.01
CA GLU A 805 -29.41 30.45 8.30
C GLU A 805 -28.47 30.79 9.46
N ASN A 806 -27.22 30.31 9.42
CA ASN A 806 -26.23 30.55 10.48
C ASN A 806 -25.40 31.82 10.26
N GLY A 807 -25.68 32.61 9.22
CA GLY A 807 -24.95 33.85 8.90
C GLY A 807 -23.47 33.63 8.54
N SER A 808 -23.06 32.38 8.31
CA SER A 808 -21.68 32.03 7.96
C SER A 808 -21.37 32.26 6.48
N MET A 809 -22.40 32.49 5.66
CA MET A 809 -22.28 32.68 4.22
C MET A 809 -21.25 33.73 3.82
N GLU A 810 -21.17 34.88 4.53
CA GLU A 810 -20.21 35.96 4.22
C GLU A 810 -18.74 35.50 4.24
N ARG A 811 -18.43 34.41 4.97
CA ARG A 811 -17.08 33.85 5.12
C ARG A 811 -16.84 32.58 4.30
N VAL A 812 -17.84 32.12 3.54
CA VAL A 812 -17.81 30.85 2.81
C VAL A 812 -17.81 31.11 1.31
N THR A 813 -16.91 30.44 0.58
CA THR A 813 -16.98 30.32 -0.88
C THR A 813 -17.41 28.90 -1.25
N LEU A 814 -18.48 28.78 -2.03
CA LEU A 814 -19.07 27.50 -2.41
C LEU A 814 -18.80 27.18 -3.88
N PHE A 815 -18.22 26.01 -4.15
CA PHE A 815 -18.19 25.39 -5.47
C PHE A 815 -19.12 24.19 -5.44
N LEU A 816 -20.19 24.22 -6.24
CA LEU A 816 -21.19 23.17 -6.27
C LEU A 816 -21.23 22.51 -7.65
N ASN A 817 -20.87 21.23 -7.69
CA ASN A 817 -21.11 20.36 -8.83
C ASN A 817 -22.15 19.30 -8.43
N LEU A 818 -23.29 19.32 -9.11
CA LEU A 818 -24.41 18.43 -8.86
C LEU A 818 -24.23 17.09 -9.59
N ALA A 819 -24.96 16.06 -9.16
CA ALA A 819 -24.93 14.75 -9.79
C ALA A 819 -25.36 14.75 -11.28
N ASN A 820 -26.20 15.72 -11.69
CA ASN A 820 -26.63 15.91 -13.09
C ASN A 820 -25.63 16.71 -13.94
N ASP A 821 -24.62 17.33 -13.31
CA ASP A 821 -23.58 18.08 -14.01
C ASP A 821 -22.52 17.11 -14.58
N PRO A 822 -21.78 17.52 -15.62
CA PRO A 822 -20.82 16.64 -16.28
C PRO A 822 -19.74 16.10 -15.34
N THR A 823 -19.32 14.85 -15.57
CA THR A 823 -18.36 14.14 -14.71
C THR A 823 -16.97 14.79 -14.71
N ILE A 824 -16.57 15.44 -15.79
CA ILE A 824 -15.27 16.13 -15.88
C ILE A 824 -15.22 17.37 -14.98
N GLU A 825 -16.34 18.06 -14.77
CA GLU A 825 -16.39 19.19 -13.84
C GLU A 825 -16.02 18.75 -12.42
N ARG A 826 -16.34 17.52 -12.03
CA ARG A 826 -15.93 16.94 -10.72
C ARG A 826 -14.42 16.88 -10.58
N ILE A 827 -13.69 16.64 -11.67
CA ILE A 827 -12.22 16.54 -11.66
C ILE A 827 -11.57 17.91 -11.45
N ILE A 828 -12.16 18.99 -11.98
CA ILE A 828 -11.63 20.36 -11.85
C ILE A 828 -12.15 21.08 -10.60
N THR A 829 -13.33 20.74 -10.08
CA THR A 829 -13.93 21.37 -8.89
C THR A 829 -12.98 21.45 -7.68
N PRO A 830 -12.31 20.37 -7.22
CA PRO A 830 -11.41 20.46 -6.07
C PRO A 830 -10.17 21.31 -6.37
N ARG A 831 -9.73 21.36 -7.63
CA ARG A 831 -8.61 22.20 -8.08
C ARG A 831 -8.98 23.69 -8.07
N LEU A 832 -10.21 24.03 -8.44
CA LEU A 832 -10.76 25.38 -8.32
C LEU A 832 -10.83 25.80 -6.85
N ALA A 833 -11.43 24.97 -6.00
CA ALA A 833 -11.53 25.21 -4.56
C ALA A 833 -10.16 25.43 -3.91
N LEU A 834 -9.18 24.57 -4.20
CA LEU A 834 -7.84 24.69 -3.63
C LEU A 834 -7.07 25.90 -4.16
N THR A 835 -7.29 26.31 -5.40
CA THR A 835 -6.65 27.51 -5.96
C THR A 835 -7.18 28.78 -5.32
N THR A 836 -8.48 28.84 -5.06
CA THR A 836 -9.09 29.91 -4.26
C THR A 836 -8.57 29.88 -2.82
N ALA A 837 -8.43 28.68 -2.22
CA ALA A 837 -7.88 28.55 -0.87
C ALA A 837 -6.40 28.99 -0.76
N GLU A 838 -5.58 28.69 -1.76
CA GLU A 838 -4.19 29.16 -1.84
C GLU A 838 -4.08 30.66 -2.02
N TYR A 839 -4.98 31.25 -2.82
CA TYR A 839 -5.07 32.70 -2.95
C TYR A 839 -5.39 33.35 -1.59
N TYR A 840 -6.42 32.87 -0.90
CA TYR A 840 -6.80 33.38 0.43
C TYR A 840 -5.71 33.19 1.47
N ALA A 841 -5.12 32.00 1.55
CA ALA A 841 -4.14 31.70 2.58
C ALA A 841 -2.80 32.39 2.34
N TYR A 842 -2.31 32.38 1.10
CA TYR A 842 -0.95 32.82 0.84
C TYR A 842 -0.89 34.26 0.34
N GLN A 843 -1.90 34.79 -0.36
CA GLN A 843 -1.87 36.19 -0.84
C GLN A 843 -2.60 37.16 0.10
N LEU A 844 -3.72 36.72 0.70
CA LEU A 844 -4.48 37.53 1.65
C LEU A 844 -4.20 37.19 3.13
N GLU A 845 -3.29 36.24 3.38
CA GLU A 845 -2.88 35.79 4.72
C GLU A 845 -4.01 35.24 5.62
N LYS A 846 -5.13 34.82 5.03
CA LYS A 846 -6.29 34.27 5.76
C LYS A 846 -6.06 32.83 6.22
N HIS A 847 -6.79 32.41 7.24
CA HIS A 847 -6.78 31.04 7.74
C HIS A 847 -7.93 30.28 7.08
N VAL A 848 -7.59 29.37 6.17
CA VAL A 848 -8.57 28.74 5.30
C VAL A 848 -8.84 27.30 5.73
N LEU A 849 -10.12 26.98 5.93
CA LEU A 849 -10.61 25.62 6.08
C LEU A 849 -11.25 25.17 4.77
N VAL A 850 -10.69 24.13 4.16
CA VAL A 850 -11.20 23.57 2.91
C VAL A 850 -11.95 22.27 3.22
N ILE A 851 -13.21 22.21 2.82
CA ILE A 851 -14.01 20.97 2.87
C ILE A 851 -14.28 20.50 1.45
N LEU A 852 -13.92 19.26 1.16
CA LEU A 852 -14.13 18.64 -0.15
C LEU A 852 -15.06 17.44 0.02
N THR A 853 -16.23 17.44 -0.61
CA THR A 853 -17.20 16.34 -0.57
C THR A 853 -17.78 16.12 -1.97
N ASP A 854 -17.98 14.93 -2.52
CA ASP A 854 -17.52 13.63 -2.07
C ASP A 854 -16.30 13.21 -2.91
N MET A 855 -15.19 12.86 -2.24
CA MET A 855 -14.00 12.36 -2.93
C MET A 855 -14.23 11.01 -3.61
N THR A 856 -15.26 10.25 -3.22
CA THR A 856 -15.66 9.03 -3.93
C THR A 856 -16.22 9.35 -5.31
N SER A 857 -17.10 10.35 -5.42
CA SER A 857 -17.61 10.85 -6.71
C SER A 857 -16.50 11.38 -7.62
N TYR A 858 -15.47 11.99 -7.03
CA TYR A 858 -14.26 12.39 -7.75
C TYR A 858 -13.50 11.19 -8.33
N CYS A 859 -13.23 10.17 -7.50
CA CYS A 859 -12.50 8.97 -7.93
C CYS A 859 -13.27 8.18 -8.99
N ASP A 860 -14.60 8.12 -8.88
CA ASP A 860 -15.46 7.46 -9.88
C ASP A 860 -15.46 8.21 -11.21
N ALA A 861 -15.47 9.55 -11.20
CA ALA A 861 -15.29 10.35 -12.41
C ALA A 861 -13.90 10.12 -13.03
N LEU A 862 -12.85 10.03 -12.21
CA LEU A 862 -11.50 9.74 -12.67
C LEU A 862 -11.41 8.34 -13.32
N ARG A 863 -12.10 7.35 -12.74
CA ARG A 863 -12.24 6.00 -13.30
C ARG A 863 -12.97 6.01 -14.63
N GLU A 864 -14.07 6.74 -14.75
CA GLU A 864 -14.84 6.86 -15.99
C GLU A 864 -13.99 7.45 -17.12
N VAL A 865 -13.23 8.51 -16.82
CA VAL A 865 -12.31 9.14 -17.79
C VAL A 865 -11.19 8.18 -18.20
N SER A 866 -10.60 7.44 -17.26
CA SER A 866 -9.55 6.47 -17.57
C SER A 866 -10.07 5.30 -18.42
N ALA A 867 -11.27 4.78 -18.12
CA ALA A 867 -11.92 3.73 -18.89
C ALA A 867 -12.28 4.21 -20.31
N ALA A 868 -12.77 5.44 -20.47
CA ALA A 868 -13.05 6.05 -21.77
C ALA A 868 -11.79 6.24 -22.64
N ARG A 869 -10.61 6.26 -22.01
CA ARG A 869 -9.30 6.35 -22.67
C ARG A 869 -8.67 4.98 -22.97
N GLU A 870 -9.35 3.88 -22.62
CA GLU A 870 -8.83 2.52 -22.74
C GLU A 870 -7.46 2.35 -22.05
N GLU A 871 -7.24 3.06 -20.94
CA GLU A 871 -6.03 2.92 -20.14
C GLU A 871 -6.04 1.58 -19.37
N VAL A 872 -4.85 1.09 -19.05
CA VAL A 872 -4.71 -0.13 -18.24
C VAL A 872 -5.27 0.15 -16.83
N PRO A 873 -6.34 -0.56 -16.41
CA PRO A 873 -6.95 -0.32 -15.11
C PRO A 873 -6.06 -0.86 -13.98
N GLY A 874 -6.07 -0.17 -12.85
CA GLY A 874 -5.48 -0.61 -11.59
C GLY A 874 -6.47 -1.44 -10.76
N ARG A 875 -6.30 -1.41 -9.42
CA ARG A 875 -7.16 -2.14 -8.47
C ARG A 875 -8.62 -1.67 -8.58
N ARG A 876 -9.56 -2.61 -8.64
CA ARG A 876 -11.02 -2.36 -8.76
C ARG A 876 -11.41 -1.42 -9.92
N GLY A 877 -10.61 -1.38 -10.99
CA GLY A 877 -10.89 -0.59 -12.19
C GLY A 877 -10.46 0.88 -12.12
N TYR A 878 -9.99 1.38 -10.98
CA TYR A 878 -9.48 2.76 -10.85
C TYR A 878 -8.14 2.93 -11.61
N PRO A 879 -7.80 4.14 -12.07
CA PRO A 879 -6.55 4.37 -12.79
C PRO A 879 -5.31 4.10 -11.93
N GLY A 880 -4.24 3.60 -12.55
CA GLY A 880 -2.97 3.35 -11.84
C GLY A 880 -2.33 4.61 -11.22
N TYR A 881 -2.66 5.80 -11.73
CA TYR A 881 -2.15 7.09 -11.25
C TYR A 881 -3.04 7.74 -10.16
N MET A 882 -4.09 7.06 -9.68
CA MET A 882 -5.02 7.62 -8.69
C MET A 882 -4.32 8.12 -7.42
N TYR A 883 -3.29 7.42 -6.94
CA TYR A 883 -2.47 7.85 -5.79
C TYR A 883 -1.82 9.23 -6.05
N THR A 884 -1.19 9.39 -7.21
CA THR A 884 -0.53 10.64 -7.59
C THR A 884 -1.55 11.75 -7.74
N ASP A 885 -2.70 11.48 -8.37
CA ASP A 885 -3.73 12.48 -8.61
C ASP A 885 -4.34 13.01 -7.30
N LEU A 886 -4.70 12.11 -6.37
CA LEU A 886 -5.13 12.49 -5.01
C LEU A 886 -4.05 13.26 -4.25
N SER A 887 -2.78 12.90 -4.42
CA SER A 887 -1.65 13.61 -3.80
C SER A 887 -1.55 15.07 -4.28
N THR A 888 -1.85 15.35 -5.56
CA THR A 888 -1.85 16.72 -6.08
C THR A 888 -2.92 17.61 -5.43
N ILE A 889 -3.97 17.03 -4.86
CA ILE A 889 -5.04 17.73 -4.14
C ILE A 889 -4.66 17.86 -2.66
N TYR A 890 -4.37 16.73 -2.01
CA TYR A 890 -4.19 16.68 -0.56
C TYR A 890 -2.90 17.37 -0.07
N GLU A 891 -1.81 17.35 -0.84
CA GLU A 891 -0.53 17.98 -0.43
C GLU A 891 -0.50 19.50 -0.59
N ARG A 892 -1.60 20.13 -1.03
CA ARG A 892 -1.75 21.60 -1.08
C ARG A 892 -2.06 22.21 0.30
N ALA A 893 -2.29 21.38 1.33
CA ALA A 893 -2.49 21.82 2.71
C ALA A 893 -1.17 22.19 3.40
N GLY A 894 -1.21 23.12 4.36
CA GLY A 894 -0.07 23.43 5.23
C GLY A 894 0.11 24.91 5.54
N ARG A 895 1.31 25.22 6.06
CA ARG A 895 1.80 26.56 6.39
C ARG A 895 3.13 26.80 5.68
N VAL A 896 3.40 28.04 5.29
CA VAL A 896 4.62 28.43 4.58
C VAL A 896 5.36 29.48 5.39
N GLU A 897 6.69 29.36 5.45
CA GLU A 897 7.56 30.32 6.11
C GLU A 897 7.44 31.71 5.48
N GLY A 898 7.27 32.73 6.32
CA GLY A 898 7.10 34.12 5.87
C GLY A 898 5.69 34.52 5.44
N ARG A 899 4.68 33.64 5.59
CA ARG A 899 3.26 33.97 5.39
C ARG A 899 2.43 33.53 6.61
N ASN A 900 1.52 34.37 7.08
CA ASN A 900 0.73 34.09 8.29
C ASN A 900 -0.45 33.14 8.05
N GLY A 901 -0.97 33.09 6.82
CA GLY A 901 -2.12 32.25 6.47
C GLY A 901 -1.79 30.75 6.40
N SER A 902 -2.84 29.93 6.39
CA SER A 902 -2.72 28.47 6.44
C SER A 902 -3.88 27.80 5.72
N ILE A 903 -3.67 26.60 5.18
CA ILE A 903 -4.71 25.79 4.54
C ILE A 903 -4.88 24.49 5.31
N THR A 904 -6.03 24.31 5.95
CA THR A 904 -6.43 23.04 6.58
C THR A 904 -7.42 22.33 5.67
N GLN A 905 -7.24 21.03 5.43
CA GLN A 905 -8.13 20.26 4.55
C GLN A 905 -8.89 19.18 5.32
N ILE A 906 -10.22 19.16 5.15
CA ILE A 906 -11.11 18.09 5.61
C ILE A 906 -11.84 17.49 4.41
N PRO A 907 -11.19 16.55 3.69
CA PRO A 907 -11.85 15.82 2.61
C PRO A 907 -12.78 14.75 3.17
N ILE A 908 -13.99 14.67 2.63
CA ILE A 908 -15.02 13.72 3.01
C ILE A 908 -15.13 12.69 1.90
N LEU A 909 -15.11 11.42 2.28
CA LEU A 909 -15.32 10.32 1.36
C LEU A 909 -16.36 9.35 1.88
N THR A 910 -17.20 8.84 0.99
CA THR A 910 -18.11 7.73 1.29
C THR A 910 -17.49 6.41 0.84
N MET A 911 -17.14 5.56 1.80
CA MET A 911 -16.59 4.23 1.55
C MET A 911 -17.66 3.33 0.92
N PRO A 912 -17.40 2.74 -0.25
CA PRO A 912 -18.31 1.76 -0.83
C PRO A 912 -18.41 0.53 0.08
N ASN A 913 -19.64 0.10 0.38
CA ASN A 913 -19.93 -1.06 1.23
C ASN A 913 -19.32 -1.01 2.65
N ASP A 914 -19.09 0.21 3.18
CA ASP A 914 -18.43 0.41 4.48
C ASP A 914 -17.01 -0.21 4.55
N ASP A 915 -16.37 -0.46 3.40
CA ASP A 915 -15.09 -1.15 3.29
C ASP A 915 -13.91 -0.17 3.35
N ILE A 916 -13.22 -0.14 4.50
CA ILE A 916 -12.01 0.68 4.69
C ILE A 916 -10.82 0.21 3.83
N THR A 917 -10.82 -1.03 3.34
CA THR A 917 -9.77 -1.56 2.45
C THR A 917 -10.01 -1.23 0.98
N HIS A 918 -11.11 -0.54 0.67
CA HIS A 918 -11.37 -0.05 -0.67
C HIS A 918 -10.23 0.88 -1.14
N PRO A 919 -9.83 0.87 -2.43
CA PRO A 919 -8.72 1.70 -2.91
C PRO A 919 -8.82 3.20 -2.59
N ILE A 920 -10.03 3.75 -2.48
CA ILE A 920 -10.27 5.16 -2.16
C ILE A 920 -9.83 5.48 -0.71
N PRO A 921 -10.44 4.90 0.35
CA PRO A 921 -9.99 5.12 1.73
C PRO A 921 -8.55 4.67 1.97
N ASP A 922 -8.09 3.57 1.36
CA ASP A 922 -6.73 3.06 1.51
C ASP A 922 -5.68 4.08 1.00
N LEU A 923 -5.83 4.57 -0.24
CA LEU A 923 -4.91 5.58 -0.78
C LEU A 923 -5.02 6.92 -0.04
N THR A 924 -6.22 7.35 0.33
CA THR A 924 -6.40 8.57 1.13
C THR A 924 -5.71 8.46 2.49
N GLY A 925 -5.79 7.31 3.16
CA GLY A 925 -5.12 7.07 4.45
C GLY A 925 -3.58 7.03 4.35
N TYR A 926 -3.03 6.65 3.19
CA TYR A 926 -1.59 6.75 2.94
C TYR A 926 -1.12 8.21 2.77
N ILE A 927 -1.90 9.04 2.08
CA ILE A 927 -1.52 10.43 1.75
C ILE A 927 -1.78 11.37 2.92
N THR A 928 -2.94 11.23 3.58
CA THR A 928 -3.37 12.13 4.64
C THR A 928 -2.78 11.76 6.00
N GLU A 929 -2.90 12.66 6.99
CA GLU A 929 -2.20 12.60 8.27
C GLU A 929 -3.09 12.02 9.39
N GLY A 930 -3.92 11.03 9.05
CA GLY A 930 -4.92 10.45 9.94
C GLY A 930 -6.26 10.25 9.21
N GLN A 931 -7.31 9.91 9.95
CA GLN A 931 -8.68 9.82 9.46
C GLN A 931 -9.67 9.88 10.61
N ILE A 932 -10.87 10.43 10.37
CA ILE A 932 -12.02 10.38 11.28
C ILE A 932 -13.01 9.38 10.70
N PHE A 933 -13.38 8.37 11.46
CA PHE A 933 -14.23 7.27 11.01
C PHE A 933 -15.65 7.40 11.55
N VAL A 934 -16.63 7.53 10.65
CA VAL A 934 -18.05 7.57 10.96
C VAL A 934 -18.62 6.16 10.85
N ASP A 935 -19.17 5.64 11.94
CA ASP A 935 -19.55 4.23 12.10
C ASP A 935 -21.08 4.04 12.05
N ARG A 936 -21.51 3.08 11.22
CA ARG A 936 -22.92 2.70 11.10
C ARG A 936 -23.47 2.09 12.40
N GLN A 937 -22.66 1.37 13.17
CA GLN A 937 -23.12 0.76 14.42
C GLN A 937 -23.57 1.80 15.44
N LEU A 938 -22.83 2.90 15.57
CA LEU A 938 -23.17 4.01 16.46
C LEU A 938 -24.39 4.78 15.96
N HIS A 939 -24.49 4.98 14.64
CA HIS A 939 -25.64 5.63 14.04
C HIS A 939 -26.94 4.85 14.28
N ASN A 940 -26.92 3.53 14.11
CA ASN A 940 -28.08 2.67 14.37
C ASN A 940 -28.51 2.66 15.85
N LYS A 941 -27.61 3.00 16.79
CA LYS A 941 -27.95 3.19 18.22
C LYS A 941 -28.55 4.57 18.52
N GLY A 942 -28.68 5.45 17.52
CA GLY A 942 -29.15 6.83 17.72
C GLY A 942 -28.11 7.77 18.32
N VAL A 943 -26.81 7.43 18.26
CA VAL A 943 -25.73 8.30 18.74
C VAL A 943 -25.31 9.26 17.63
N TYR A 944 -25.24 10.56 17.95
CA TYR A 944 -24.75 11.60 17.03
C TYR A 944 -23.71 12.49 17.73
N PRO A 945 -22.60 12.87 17.07
CA PRO A 945 -22.13 12.33 15.79
C PRO A 945 -21.62 10.88 15.96
N PRO A 946 -21.93 9.96 15.03
CA PRO A 946 -21.55 8.55 15.17
C PRO A 946 -20.07 8.31 14.82
N ILE A 947 -19.14 8.93 15.57
CA ILE A 947 -17.69 8.82 15.35
C ILE A 947 -17.13 7.66 16.16
N ASN A 948 -16.52 6.69 15.49
CA ASN A 948 -15.82 5.60 16.16
C ASN A 948 -14.35 5.97 16.37
N VAL A 949 -13.99 6.13 17.64
CA VAL A 949 -12.66 6.59 18.04
C VAL A 949 -11.56 5.54 17.86
N LEU A 950 -11.88 4.25 17.70
CA LEU A 950 -10.87 3.19 17.56
C LEU A 950 -10.11 3.23 16.23
N PRO A 951 -10.78 3.21 15.05
CA PRO A 951 -10.12 3.33 13.76
C PRO A 951 -9.80 4.79 13.38
N SER A 952 -10.29 5.77 14.14
CA SER A 952 -9.94 7.18 13.96
C SER A 952 -8.54 7.48 14.50
N LEU A 953 -7.81 8.35 13.83
CA LEU A 953 -6.45 8.75 14.20
C LEU A 953 -6.15 10.16 13.72
N SER A 954 -5.40 10.94 14.51
CA SER A 954 -4.73 12.17 14.06
C SER A 954 -3.23 12.08 14.37
N ARG A 955 -2.38 12.12 13.33
CA ARG A 955 -0.91 12.00 13.50
C ARG A 955 -0.29 13.26 14.10
N LEU A 956 -0.84 14.44 13.82
CA LEU A 956 -0.36 15.73 14.32
C LEU A 956 -0.95 16.14 15.68
N MET A 957 -1.83 15.31 16.27
CA MET A 957 -2.41 15.58 17.57
C MET A 957 -1.34 15.91 18.63
N LYS A 958 -0.21 15.20 18.63
CA LYS A 958 0.85 15.38 19.63
C LYS A 958 1.50 16.76 19.62
N SER A 959 1.53 17.46 18.49
CA SER A 959 2.08 18.81 18.41
C SER A 959 1.04 19.88 18.71
N ALA A 960 -0.24 19.59 18.47
CA ALA A 960 -1.34 20.51 18.73
C ALA A 960 -1.78 20.57 20.21
N ILE A 961 -1.39 19.58 21.02
CA ILE A 961 -1.82 19.44 22.41
C ILE A 961 -0.66 19.61 23.40
N GLY A 962 -0.97 20.00 24.63
CA GLY A 962 0.01 20.13 25.71
C GLY A 962 0.01 21.51 26.35
N GLU A 963 1.00 21.74 27.23
CA GLU A 963 1.17 23.00 27.94
C GLU A 963 1.58 24.12 26.97
N GLY A 964 0.75 25.16 26.85
CA GLY A 964 0.94 26.27 25.91
C GLY A 964 -0.10 26.32 24.79
N HIS A 965 -0.65 25.16 24.38
CA HIS A 965 -1.67 25.09 23.30
C HIS A 965 -3.06 24.75 23.82
N THR A 966 -3.18 23.76 24.71
CA THR A 966 -4.46 23.37 25.33
C THR A 966 -4.31 23.26 26.84
N ARG A 967 -4.36 22.03 27.39
CA ARG A 967 -4.20 21.72 28.82
C ARG A 967 -3.17 20.59 28.96
N ALA A 968 -2.39 20.62 30.04
CA ALA A 968 -1.26 19.70 30.23
C ALA A 968 -1.67 18.20 30.31
N ASP A 969 -2.92 17.90 30.64
CA ASP A 969 -3.47 16.55 30.82
C ASP A 969 -4.13 15.96 29.57
N HIS A 970 -4.25 16.75 28.49
CA HIS A 970 -4.98 16.34 27.29
C HIS A 970 -4.47 15.01 26.70
N SER A 971 -3.14 14.87 26.56
CA SER A 971 -2.55 13.65 25.99
C SER A 971 -2.82 12.40 26.82
N ASP A 972 -2.67 12.52 28.15
CA ASP A 972 -2.83 11.39 29.08
C ASP A 972 -4.30 10.94 29.15
N VAL A 973 -5.23 11.90 29.22
CA VAL A 973 -6.67 11.63 29.28
C VAL A 973 -7.16 10.94 28.00
N SER A 974 -6.76 11.44 26.83
CA SER A 974 -7.12 10.84 25.54
C SER A 974 -6.60 9.39 25.43
N ASN A 975 -5.33 9.16 25.76
CA ASN A 975 -4.72 7.82 25.75
C ASN A 975 -5.42 6.84 26.72
N GLN A 976 -5.85 7.33 27.88
CA GLN A 976 -6.55 6.51 28.87
C GLN A 976 -8.00 6.21 28.44
N LEU A 977 -8.72 7.20 27.89
CA LEU A 977 -10.05 7.00 27.33
C LEU A 977 -10.03 5.98 26.20
N TYR A 978 -9.07 6.09 25.27
CA TYR A 978 -8.91 5.15 24.17
C TYR A 978 -8.70 3.71 24.68
N ALA A 979 -7.80 3.54 25.66
CA ALA A 979 -7.53 2.23 26.25
C ALA A 979 -8.75 1.61 26.94
N LYS A 980 -9.51 2.41 27.71
CA LYS A 980 -10.73 1.91 28.38
C LYS A 980 -11.88 1.67 27.41
N TYR A 981 -11.96 2.42 26.31
CA TYR A 981 -12.93 2.17 25.25
C TYR A 981 -12.65 0.87 24.50
N ALA A 982 -11.37 0.58 24.19
CA ALA A 982 -10.96 -0.68 23.58
C ALA A 982 -11.30 -1.90 24.48
N ILE A 983 -10.92 -1.83 25.77
CA ILE A 983 -11.25 -2.88 26.75
C ILE A 983 -12.78 -3.05 26.89
N GLY A 984 -13.54 -1.96 26.90
CA GLY A 984 -15.00 -2.00 26.95
C GLY A 984 -15.63 -2.69 25.74
N ARG A 985 -15.08 -2.49 24.53
CA ARG A 985 -15.54 -3.17 23.31
C ARG A 985 -15.22 -4.67 23.32
N ASP A 986 -14.05 -5.06 23.84
CA ASP A 986 -13.70 -6.47 24.04
C ASP A 986 -14.60 -7.12 25.08
N ALA A 987 -14.86 -6.44 26.20
CA ALA A 987 -15.80 -6.88 27.24
C ALA A 987 -17.24 -7.02 26.70
N ALA A 988 -17.69 -6.12 25.82
CA ALA A 988 -19.00 -6.22 25.16
C ALA A 988 -19.08 -7.43 24.23
N SER A 989 -17.98 -7.75 23.54
CA SER A 989 -17.89 -8.95 22.70
C SER A 989 -17.89 -10.22 23.55
N MET A 990 -17.17 -10.22 24.67
CA MET A 990 -17.19 -11.32 25.65
C MET A 990 -18.58 -11.50 26.25
N LYS A 991 -19.26 -10.41 26.66
CA LYS A 991 -20.65 -10.44 27.17
C LYS A 991 -21.59 -11.15 26.19
N ALA A 992 -21.45 -10.89 24.90
CA ALA A 992 -22.27 -11.52 23.86
C ALA A 992 -22.01 -13.03 23.69
N VAL A 993 -20.81 -13.52 24.02
CA VAL A 993 -20.40 -14.93 23.86
C VAL A 993 -20.66 -15.75 25.12
N VAL A 994 -20.24 -15.26 26.29
CA VAL A 994 -20.28 -16.03 27.56
C VAL A 994 -21.42 -15.63 28.50
N GLY A 995 -22.13 -14.53 28.22
CA GLY A 995 -23.17 -13.98 29.08
C GLY A 995 -22.63 -13.03 30.15
N GLU A 996 -23.55 -12.33 30.83
CA GLU A 996 -23.22 -11.24 31.77
C GLU A 996 -22.65 -11.75 33.12
N ASP A 997 -23.11 -12.91 33.59
CA ASP A 997 -22.70 -13.46 34.89
C ASP A 997 -21.25 -13.99 34.91
N ALA A 998 -20.68 -14.26 33.74
CA ALA A 998 -19.33 -14.77 33.58
C ALA A 998 -18.24 -13.66 33.52
N LEU A 999 -18.65 -12.39 33.54
CA LEU A 999 -17.75 -11.24 33.44
C LEU A 999 -17.14 -10.87 34.80
N SER A 1000 -15.88 -10.44 34.77
CA SER A 1000 -15.23 -9.90 35.96
C SER A 1000 -15.85 -8.56 36.37
N ASP A 1001 -15.64 -8.13 37.62
CA ASP A 1001 -16.13 -6.84 38.09
C ASP A 1001 -15.47 -5.66 37.34
N GLU A 1002 -14.23 -5.82 36.86
CA GLU A 1002 -13.59 -4.83 35.99
C GLU A 1002 -14.27 -4.76 34.61
N ASP A 1003 -14.62 -5.90 34.02
CA ASP A 1003 -15.33 -5.94 32.74
C ASP A 1003 -16.71 -5.28 32.84
N LYS A 1004 -17.42 -5.48 33.95
CA LYS A 1004 -18.70 -4.81 34.23
C LYS A 1004 -18.55 -3.29 34.30
N LEU A 1005 -17.51 -2.80 34.98
CA LEU A 1005 -17.19 -1.37 35.00
C LEU A 1005 -16.83 -0.85 33.60
N SER A 1006 -16.13 -1.65 32.79
CA SER A 1006 -15.81 -1.29 31.41
C SER A 1006 -17.00 -1.25 30.47
N LEU A 1007 -18.01 -2.09 30.71
CA LEU A 1007 -19.30 -2.00 30.02
C LEU A 1007 -20.10 -0.75 30.41
N GLU A 1008 -20.15 -0.43 31.71
CA GLU A 1008 -20.79 0.81 32.17
C GLU A 1008 -20.10 2.05 31.58
N PHE A 1009 -18.76 2.06 31.57
CA PHE A 1009 -17.98 3.10 30.92
C PHE A 1009 -18.29 3.19 29.43
N LEU A 1010 -18.36 2.06 28.71
CA LEU A 1010 -18.66 2.03 27.27
C LEU A 1010 -20.00 2.71 26.97
N GLU A 1011 -21.05 2.38 27.73
CA GLU A 1011 -22.37 2.96 27.52
C GLU A 1011 -22.40 4.46 27.83
N ARG A 1012 -21.79 4.89 28.95
CA ARG A 1012 -21.72 6.32 29.30
C ARG A 1012 -20.83 7.11 28.34
N PHE A 1013 -19.77 6.50 27.81
CA PHE A 1013 -18.92 7.13 26.81
C PHE A 1013 -19.68 7.34 25.50
N GLU A 1014 -20.41 6.34 25.00
CA GLU A 1014 -21.20 6.49 23.77
C GLU A 1014 -22.37 7.49 23.93
N LYS A 1015 -23.13 7.41 25.04
CA LYS A 1015 -24.32 8.26 25.26
C LYS A 1015 -24.06 9.63 25.88
N GLY A 1016 -22.95 9.80 26.60
CA GLY A 1016 -22.64 11.04 27.31
C GLY A 1016 -21.48 11.83 26.70
N TYR A 1017 -20.47 11.14 26.17
CA TYR A 1017 -19.28 11.77 25.62
C TYR A 1017 -19.39 12.03 24.12
N ILE A 1018 -19.54 10.95 23.35
CA ILE A 1018 -19.63 11.01 21.89
C ILE A 1018 -20.95 11.68 21.49
N ALA A 1019 -22.06 11.32 22.15
CA ALA A 1019 -23.34 11.94 21.88
C ALA A 1019 -23.31 13.45 22.23
N GLN A 1020 -23.59 14.26 21.23
CA GLN A 1020 -23.58 15.72 21.28
C GLN A 1020 -24.64 16.24 20.29
N GLY A 1021 -25.29 17.37 20.56
CA GLY A 1021 -26.22 17.95 19.59
C GLY A 1021 -25.52 18.51 18.34
N ALA A 1022 -26.17 18.48 17.17
CA ALA A 1022 -25.64 19.05 15.91
C ALA A 1022 -25.36 20.57 15.95
N TYR A 1023 -26.00 21.28 16.88
CA TYR A 1023 -25.80 22.71 17.12
C TYR A 1023 -25.10 23.02 18.45
N GLU A 1024 -24.79 22.00 19.24
CA GLU A 1024 -24.06 22.15 20.50
C GLU A 1024 -22.58 22.36 20.19
N LYS A 1025 -21.96 23.43 20.70
CA LYS A 1025 -20.52 23.70 20.59
C LYS A 1025 -19.88 23.47 21.95
N ARG A 1026 -19.05 22.44 22.09
CA ARG A 1026 -18.28 22.18 23.32
C ARG A 1026 -16.89 22.78 23.22
N SER A 1027 -16.43 23.47 24.26
CA SER A 1027 -15.03 23.88 24.31
C SER A 1027 -14.14 22.69 24.62
N ILE A 1028 -12.84 22.78 24.28
CA ILE A 1028 -11.86 21.74 24.63
C ILE A 1028 -11.79 21.50 26.15
N TYR A 1029 -11.98 22.55 26.95
CA TYR A 1029 -11.94 22.43 28.41
C TYR A 1029 -13.15 21.68 28.95
N ASP A 1030 -14.35 21.93 28.41
CA ASP A 1030 -15.57 21.19 28.76
C ASP A 1030 -15.45 19.72 28.34
N GLY A 1031 -14.91 19.46 27.14
CA GLY A 1031 -14.64 18.11 26.65
C GLY A 1031 -13.66 17.34 27.54
N LEU A 1032 -12.59 17.99 28.02
CA LEU A 1032 -11.65 17.37 28.96
C LEU A 1032 -12.25 17.18 30.35
N ASP A 1033 -13.11 18.08 30.83
CA ASP A 1033 -13.76 17.93 32.14
C ASP A 1033 -14.81 16.80 32.13
N GLN A 1034 -15.58 16.64 31.05
CA GLN A 1034 -16.46 15.48 30.83
C GLN A 1034 -15.66 14.18 30.74
N ALA A 1035 -14.49 14.20 30.08
CA ALA A 1035 -13.60 13.04 30.03
C ALA A 1035 -13.14 12.60 31.43
N TRP A 1036 -12.81 13.56 32.30
CA TRP A 1036 -12.47 13.25 33.70
C TRP A 1036 -13.65 12.71 34.50
N GLU A 1037 -14.87 13.20 34.26
CA GLU A 1037 -16.07 12.65 34.89
C GLU A 1037 -16.28 11.18 34.55
N LEU A 1038 -16.03 10.79 33.29
CA LEU A 1038 -16.11 9.39 32.85
C LEU A 1038 -14.99 8.53 33.43
N LEU A 1039 -13.77 9.05 33.49
CA LEU A 1039 -12.64 8.31 34.08
C LEU A 1039 -12.80 8.08 35.59
N ARG A 1040 -13.59 8.90 36.30
CA ARG A 1040 -13.89 8.71 37.74
C ARG A 1040 -14.77 7.50 38.06
N ILE A 1041 -15.38 6.88 37.05
CA ILE A 1041 -16.08 5.59 37.21
C ILE A 1041 -15.08 4.51 37.67
N TYR A 1042 -13.83 4.61 37.20
CA TYR A 1042 -12.77 3.70 37.61
C TYR A 1042 -12.11 4.14 38.93
N PRO A 1043 -11.77 3.18 39.81
CA PRO A 1043 -10.83 3.41 40.90
C PRO A 1043 -9.48 3.95 40.37
N LYS A 1044 -8.81 4.77 41.18
CA LYS A 1044 -7.50 5.36 40.85
C LYS A 1044 -6.47 4.33 40.38
N GLU A 1045 -6.53 3.12 40.90
CA GLU A 1045 -5.60 2.02 40.63
C GLU A 1045 -5.72 1.44 39.22
N LEU A 1046 -6.86 1.61 38.53
CA LEU A 1046 -7.11 1.09 37.18
C LEU A 1046 -6.78 2.10 36.06
N LEU A 1047 -6.29 3.30 36.42
CA LEU A 1047 -5.94 4.38 35.50
C LEU A 1047 -4.43 4.38 35.19
N ASN A 1048 -3.97 3.32 34.53
CA ASN A 1048 -2.54 3.01 34.40
C ASN A 1048 -1.75 3.90 33.44
N ARG A 1049 -2.42 4.64 32.54
CA ARG A 1049 -1.76 5.49 31.52
C ARG A 1049 -1.68 6.96 31.91
N ILE A 1050 -2.11 7.33 33.11
CA ILE A 1050 -2.08 8.71 33.59
C ILE A 1050 -0.97 8.88 34.64
N PRO A 1051 -0.05 9.86 34.48
CA PRO A 1051 0.94 10.18 35.49
C PRO A 1051 0.31 10.60 36.83
N LYS A 1052 0.90 10.18 37.95
CA LYS A 1052 0.39 10.48 39.31
C LYS A 1052 0.16 11.97 39.56
N LYS A 1053 1.05 12.84 39.05
CA LYS A 1053 0.95 14.31 39.17
C LYS A 1053 -0.34 14.86 38.56
N VAL A 1054 -0.76 14.31 37.42
CA VAL A 1054 -1.99 14.69 36.72
C VAL A 1054 -3.20 14.07 37.43
N LEU A 1055 -3.10 12.80 37.80
CA LEU A 1055 -4.17 12.08 38.50
C LEU A 1055 -4.57 12.76 39.81
N ASP A 1056 -3.61 13.15 40.66
CA ASP A 1056 -3.91 13.78 41.94
C ASP A 1056 -4.55 15.16 41.80
N LYS A 1057 -4.24 15.89 40.72
CA LYS A 1057 -4.77 17.23 40.46
C LYS A 1057 -6.22 17.24 39.96
N TYR A 1058 -6.61 16.27 39.13
CA TYR A 1058 -7.90 16.31 38.42
C TYR A 1058 -8.92 15.26 38.92
N TYR A 1059 -8.49 14.21 39.62
CA TYR A 1059 -9.41 13.16 40.12
C TYR A 1059 -10.36 13.67 41.22
N GLN A 1060 -9.93 14.61 42.08
CA GLN A 1060 -10.71 15.08 43.24
C GLN A 1060 -11.73 16.20 42.96
N ARG A 1061 -11.80 16.76 41.75
CA ARG A 1061 -12.78 17.82 41.43
C ARG A 1061 -14.20 17.22 41.42
N GLN A 1062 -15.11 17.66 42.29
CA GLN A 1062 -16.54 17.35 42.13
C GLN A 1062 -17.07 18.10 40.89
N GLY A 1063 -17.85 17.42 40.04
CA GLY A 1063 -18.45 18.03 38.85
C GLY A 1063 -19.36 19.20 39.23
N LYS A 1064 -19.23 20.33 38.54
CA LYS A 1064 -20.20 21.42 38.63
C LYS A 1064 -21.55 20.90 38.12
N LYS A 1065 -22.57 20.83 38.99
CA LYS A 1065 -23.96 20.68 38.54
C LYS A 1065 -24.32 21.88 37.64
N PRO A 1066 -25.02 21.68 36.51
CA PRO A 1066 -25.49 22.79 35.71
C PRO A 1066 -26.49 23.61 36.52
N GLU A 1067 -26.24 24.92 36.64
CA GLU A 1067 -27.22 25.87 37.18
C GLU A 1067 -28.46 25.85 36.28
N SER A 1068 -29.56 25.34 36.80
CA SER A 1068 -30.88 25.54 36.21
C SER A 1068 -31.16 27.04 36.20
N LYS A 1069 -31.31 27.62 35.00
CA LYS A 1069 -31.87 28.95 34.81
C LYS A 1069 -33.29 28.97 35.37
N ASP A 1070 -33.44 29.45 36.60
CA ASP A 1070 -34.70 29.99 37.07
C ASP A 1070 -35.04 31.20 36.19
N THR A 1071 -36.12 31.05 35.42
CA THR A 1071 -36.87 32.14 34.80
C THR A 1071 -37.27 33.14 35.88
N LYS A 1072 -36.60 34.30 35.89
CA LYS A 1072 -37.16 35.52 36.46
C LYS A 1072 -38.12 36.13 35.44
N ASP A 1073 -39.36 35.68 35.49
CA ASP A 1073 -40.49 36.58 35.16
C ASP A 1073 -40.92 37.25 36.46
N GLY A 1074 -41.03 38.58 36.40
CA GLY A 1074 -41.34 39.39 37.56
C GLY A 1074 -42.79 39.27 37.99
N GLU A 1075 -43.01 39.27 39.30
CA GLU A 1075 -44.18 39.90 39.91
C GLU A 1075 -43.82 40.33 41.32
N GLU A 1076 -44.10 41.60 41.61
CA GLU A 1076 -44.04 42.21 42.93
C GLU A 1076 -44.94 41.44 43.90
N GLN A 1077 -44.52 41.27 45.16
CA GLN A 1077 -45.18 41.89 46.32
C GLN A 1077 -44.66 41.34 47.67
N GLY A 1078 -44.23 42.30 48.51
CA GLY A 1078 -44.51 42.44 49.93
C GLY A 1078 -44.61 41.23 50.87
N ASN A 1079 -43.73 41.25 51.88
CA ASN A 1079 -43.97 40.94 53.29
C ASN A 1079 -44.69 39.62 53.69
N GLY A 1080 -43.92 38.79 54.41
CA GLY A 1080 -44.19 38.58 55.84
C GLY A 1080 -45.23 37.52 56.25
N GLU A 1081 -44.74 36.61 57.10
CA GLU A 1081 -45.44 35.82 58.13
C GLU A 1081 -46.15 34.50 57.76
N ALA A 1082 -45.48 33.43 58.19
CA ALA A 1082 -45.96 32.29 58.98
C ALA A 1082 -47.44 31.86 58.91
N ALA A 1083 -47.70 30.58 58.58
CA ALA A 1083 -48.08 29.54 59.56
C ALA A 1083 -48.65 28.27 58.89
N THR A 1084 -48.10 27.11 59.31
CA THR A 1084 -48.72 25.80 59.60
C THR A 1084 -49.82 25.15 58.74
N ASN A 1085 -49.64 23.83 58.59
CA ASN A 1085 -50.59 22.74 58.27
C ASN A 1085 -50.90 22.55 56.78
N GLY A 1086 -50.87 21.35 56.18
CA GLY A 1086 -50.98 20.00 56.75
C GLY A 1086 -52.29 19.37 56.30
N GLU A 1087 -52.17 18.34 55.46
CA GLU A 1087 -53.18 17.32 55.09
C GLU A 1087 -54.37 17.73 54.20
N GLN A 1088 -54.55 17.03 53.07
CA GLN A 1088 -55.40 15.84 53.00
C GLN A 1088 -55.38 15.20 51.60
N ASN A 1089 -55.26 13.87 51.61
CA ASN A 1089 -55.44 12.96 50.48
C ASN A 1089 -56.92 12.78 50.11
N GLY A 1090 -57.17 12.49 48.84
CA GLY A 1090 -58.35 11.78 48.32
C GLY A 1090 -58.15 11.54 46.83
N GLU A 1091 -57.85 10.30 46.41
CA GLU A 1091 -58.79 9.38 45.73
C GLU A 1091 -59.20 9.86 44.32
N GLN A 1092 -59.30 9.07 43.25
CA GLN A 1092 -59.18 7.66 42.93
C GLN A 1092 -59.33 7.55 41.39
N ASN A 1093 -58.77 6.48 40.81
CA ASN A 1093 -59.27 5.73 39.64
C ASN A 1093 -59.07 6.19 38.19
N GLY A 1094 -58.64 5.18 37.41
CA GLY A 1094 -58.93 4.93 35.99
C GLY A 1094 -57.83 5.44 35.07
N GLY A 1095 -57.03 4.64 34.37
CA GLY A 1095 -57.28 3.32 33.78
C GLY A 1095 -57.18 3.44 32.25
N GLY A 1096 -56.41 2.56 31.62
CA GLY A 1096 -56.53 2.29 30.18
C GLY A 1096 -55.30 2.56 29.30
N GLU A 1097 -54.66 1.44 28.91
CA GLU A 1097 -54.20 1.08 27.56
C GLU A 1097 -53.03 1.87 26.95
N GLU A 1098 -51.85 1.26 26.79
CA GLU A 1098 -51.46 0.34 25.71
C GLU A 1098 -51.79 0.88 24.30
N SER A 1099 -50.77 1.38 23.59
CA SER A 1099 -50.15 0.62 22.49
C SER A 1099 -49.24 1.49 21.59
N LEU A 1100 -48.09 0.90 21.24
CA LEU A 1100 -47.35 1.00 19.96
C LEU A 1100 -46.72 2.36 19.63
N ILE A 1101 -45.43 2.53 19.98
CA ILE A 1101 -44.22 2.39 19.12
C ILE A 1101 -44.17 3.45 18.01
#